data_AF-A0A3D4PD44-F1
#
_entry.id   AF-A0A3D4PD44-F1
#
_cell.length_a   1.000
_cell.length_b   1.000
_cell.length_c   1.000
_cell.angle_alpha   90.00
_cell.angle_beta   90.00
_cell.angle_gamma   90.00
#
_symmetry.space_group_name_H-M   'P 1'
#
loop_
_entity.id
_entity.type
_entity.pdbx_description
1 polymer ?
#
loop_
_entity_poly.entity_id
_entity_poly.type
_entity_poly.pdbx_seq_one_letter_code
_entity_poly.pdbx_strand_id
1 'polypeptide(L)'
;MNCKFNPLFLLILMLTSLCGFNHFVVAEEKSPNSVEATEKNTSVTDFKIIADRYREAIVSVSFLGRDGEELGMGAGFVIDKSGLIATNRHVIGEARPIRVTFLDGQQFAVESIYASDEIADLALLKLNQDDLVGRKVVKLELGSRAEQGDEVAAIGHPRGYKNSLVTGIVSGSQEINGINLIQVSMPIDHGNSGGPLLDREGNVVGIITYKSAETANVGFAMPVNNLKSLIDSPNPITLSRWTTIGRLNPQKWEEFFGAAWSQRAGKIHVSGSGKGFGGRSLCLWHEPPSAPEQFELQVSVKLEDESGAAGLVFYADRGDRHYGFYPSAGNLRLSRFDGADVFSWHVLEEFNTPAYKPGDWNLLKVSVKESHIRCFCNGELVFDLKDQPVRANSNAVGLAKFRDTKASFRGFQMAEELLNPVLTEEIQHQLEQLLDDLKTEELASQHSVQKLQDFPPQSQEYLNKQAEELEHRAAEIRRLNRRVHEANIQNLIEEELKCENPQISQLALLLSRYDNPEIGVENYLMQIDEMAQDIEMMIGDQQLSEIERREIMDRYLFEENGFHGSRTNYYHKSNSYLNEVIDDREGLPISLSVLYLALADKLKLDIRGVGLPGHFIVRQYVDSEPESMIDVFDRGRVLGLVDVMTRVELQSRSAWNDAYLEPQSSRAILIRMIRNLQGIAERQESVEDILRYLNLLVGIDSENQIEHRYVRALVAIRQRERSLAEKDLAWLHENAQPVLNERQLNELSSFAEQWLGF
;
A
#
# COMPACT_ATOMS: atom_id res chain seq x y z
N MET A 1 -30.63 -2.99 29.27
CA MET A 1 -29.29 -3.09 28.67
C MET A 1 -28.39 -3.81 29.68
N ASN A 2 -28.19 -5.12 29.50
CA ASN A 2 -27.25 -5.89 30.31
C ASN A 2 -25.88 -5.82 29.63
N CYS A 3 -24.91 -5.16 30.26
CA CYS A 3 -23.51 -5.16 29.82
C CYS A 3 -22.99 -6.60 29.75
N LYS A 4 -22.84 -7.15 28.55
CA LYS A 4 -22.10 -8.39 28.31
C LYS A 4 -20.65 -8.02 28.04
N PHE A 5 -19.84 -7.97 29.10
CA PHE A 5 -18.39 -8.04 28.97
C PHE A 5 -18.03 -9.31 28.20
N ASN A 6 -17.15 -9.23 27.20
CA ASN A 6 -16.63 -10.41 26.50
C ASN A 6 -15.67 -11.16 27.46
N PRO A 7 -16.06 -12.32 28.02
CA PRO A 7 -15.28 -12.96 29.08
C PRO A 7 -13.98 -13.59 28.55
N LEU A 8 -13.84 -13.75 27.22
CA LEU A 8 -12.64 -14.31 26.61
C LEU A 8 -11.43 -13.35 26.70
N PHE A 9 -11.69 -12.04 26.70
CA PHE A 9 -10.63 -11.01 26.78
C PHE A 9 -10.06 -10.89 28.20
N LEU A 10 -10.90 -11.00 29.22
CA LEU A 10 -10.49 -11.05 30.63
C LEU A 10 -9.75 -12.35 31.00
N LEU A 11 -10.06 -13.46 30.30
CA LEU A 11 -9.43 -14.76 30.56
C LEU A 11 -8.03 -14.89 29.95
N ILE A 12 -7.80 -14.32 28.76
CA ILE A 12 -6.49 -14.33 28.08
C ILE A 12 -5.49 -13.40 28.78
N LEU A 13 -5.97 -12.37 29.48
CA LEU A 13 -5.14 -11.45 30.25
C LEU A 13 -4.76 -11.96 31.67
N MET A 14 -5.26 -13.13 32.10
CA MET A 14 -5.13 -13.67 33.47
C MET A 14 -4.24 -14.92 33.60
N LEU A 15 -3.72 -15.52 32.52
CA LEU A 15 -2.99 -16.80 32.57
C LEU A 15 -1.62 -16.76 31.90
N THR A 16 -0.63 -16.22 32.62
CA THR A 16 0.77 -16.62 32.46
C THR A 16 1.44 -16.72 33.84
N SER A 17 1.11 -17.78 34.59
CA SER A 17 1.99 -18.35 35.61
C SER A 17 1.49 -19.74 36.01
N LEU A 18 2.44 -20.68 36.10
CA LEU A 18 2.40 -22.04 36.69
C LEU A 18 2.17 -23.28 35.80
N CYS A 19 3.11 -24.22 36.04
CA CYS A 19 3.17 -25.66 35.77
C CYS A 19 3.50 -26.10 34.33
N GLY A 20 4.55 -26.88 34.04
CA GLY A 20 5.41 -27.73 34.87
C GLY A 20 5.10 -29.22 34.64
N PHE A 21 5.98 -29.88 33.89
CA PHE A 21 6.19 -31.34 33.72
C PHE A 21 5.02 -32.22 33.24
N ASN A 22 5.23 -32.90 32.10
CA ASN A 22 5.00 -34.34 32.05
C ASN A 22 5.80 -35.09 30.96
N HIS A 23 6.15 -36.32 31.32
CA HIS A 23 6.97 -37.30 30.62
C HIS A 23 6.54 -37.60 29.17
N PHE A 24 7.51 -37.70 28.26
CA PHE A 24 7.37 -38.44 27.01
C PHE A 24 7.80 -39.89 27.22
N VAL A 25 6.88 -40.82 26.95
CA VAL A 25 7.13 -42.26 26.85
C VAL A 25 7.53 -42.56 25.40
N VAL A 26 8.69 -43.20 25.24
CA VAL A 26 9.18 -43.76 23.99
C VAL A 26 8.38 -45.03 23.69
N ALA A 27 7.79 -45.11 22.49
CA ALA A 27 7.20 -46.34 21.97
C ALA A 27 7.96 -46.76 20.69
N GLU A 28 8.38 -48.03 20.69
CA GLU A 28 9.26 -48.69 19.73
C GLU A 28 8.71 -48.78 18.30
N GLU A 29 9.64 -48.73 17.35
CA GLU A 29 9.48 -49.09 15.95
C GLU A 29 8.99 -50.53 15.77
N LYS A 30 8.03 -50.73 14.87
CA LYS A 30 7.80 -52.01 14.20
C LYS A 30 7.86 -51.81 12.69
N SER A 31 8.86 -52.44 12.08
CA SER A 31 8.90 -52.71 10.66
C SER A 31 7.75 -53.64 10.25
N PRO A 32 7.28 -53.51 9.00
CA PRO A 32 7.01 -54.73 8.26
C PRO A 32 7.55 -54.69 6.83
N ASN A 33 8.33 -55.74 6.54
CA ASN A 33 8.31 -56.58 5.34
C ASN A 33 8.14 -55.93 3.96
N SER A 34 9.20 -56.14 3.18
CA SER A 34 9.23 -56.35 1.74
C SER A 34 7.99 -57.06 1.20
N VAL A 35 7.32 -56.42 0.24
CA VAL A 35 6.33 -57.05 -0.64
C VAL A 35 6.78 -56.86 -2.08
N GLU A 36 6.74 -57.97 -2.81
CA GLU A 36 7.22 -58.20 -4.16
C GLU A 36 6.63 -57.24 -5.19
N ALA A 37 7.49 -56.81 -6.11
CA ALA A 37 7.12 -56.10 -7.32
C ALA A 37 6.20 -56.98 -8.18
N THR A 38 4.91 -56.63 -8.21
CA THR A 38 3.98 -57.10 -9.23
C THR A 38 3.90 -56.03 -10.30
N GLU A 39 4.47 -56.31 -11.46
CA GLU A 39 4.32 -55.52 -12.68
C GLU A 39 2.82 -55.40 -13.02
N LYS A 40 2.22 -54.27 -12.66
CA LYS A 40 0.95 -53.85 -13.25
C LYS A 40 1.24 -53.01 -14.48
N ASN A 41 0.98 -53.65 -15.60
CA ASN A 41 0.89 -53.09 -16.93
C ASN A 41 -0.28 -52.07 -16.96
N THR A 42 -0.01 -50.79 -16.67
CA THR A 42 -0.91 -49.67 -16.93
C THR A 42 -0.29 -48.83 -18.03
N SER A 43 -1.02 -48.65 -19.12
CA SER A 43 -0.65 -47.79 -20.25
C SER A 43 -0.27 -46.39 -19.75
N VAL A 44 1.03 -46.11 -19.72
CA VAL A 44 1.55 -44.77 -19.48
C VAL A 44 1.14 -43.90 -20.66
N THR A 45 0.24 -42.96 -20.46
CA THR A 45 0.02 -41.88 -21.43
C THR A 45 1.33 -41.11 -21.53
N ASP A 46 2.01 -41.19 -22.67
CA ASP A 46 3.21 -40.40 -22.92
C ASP A 46 2.84 -38.92 -22.87
N PHE A 47 3.53 -38.11 -22.05
CA PHE A 47 3.33 -36.65 -21.98
C PHE A 47 3.44 -35.98 -23.35
N LYS A 48 4.12 -36.61 -24.32
CA LYS A 48 4.10 -36.18 -25.71
C LYS A 48 2.69 -36.12 -26.31
N ILE A 49 1.84 -37.11 -26.03
CA ILE A 49 0.45 -37.15 -26.52
C ILE A 49 -0.37 -36.03 -25.88
N ILE A 50 -0.14 -35.77 -24.58
CA ILE A 50 -0.80 -34.71 -23.84
C ILE A 50 -0.39 -33.34 -24.41
N ALA A 51 0.91 -33.14 -24.65
CA ALA A 51 1.43 -31.92 -25.26
C ALA A 51 0.87 -31.70 -26.67
N ASP A 52 0.84 -32.73 -27.53
CA ASP A 52 0.27 -32.62 -28.87
C ASP A 52 -1.24 -32.31 -28.84
N ARG A 53 -1.97 -32.83 -27.86
CA ARG A 53 -3.40 -32.56 -27.68
C ARG A 53 -3.67 -31.12 -27.24
N TYR A 54 -2.89 -30.59 -26.31
CA TYR A 54 -3.16 -29.31 -25.64
C TYR A 54 -2.27 -28.15 -26.07
N ARG A 55 -1.32 -28.33 -26.99
CA ARG A 55 -0.46 -27.25 -27.51
C ARG A 55 -1.21 -26.02 -28.01
N GLU A 56 -2.42 -26.18 -28.55
CA GLU A 56 -3.24 -25.06 -29.02
C GLU A 56 -3.87 -24.25 -27.88
N ALA A 57 -3.90 -24.79 -26.66
CA ALA A 57 -4.36 -24.09 -25.46
C ALA A 57 -3.27 -23.20 -24.84
N ILE A 58 -2.01 -23.38 -25.22
CA ILE A 58 -0.88 -22.63 -24.68
C ILE A 58 -0.67 -21.36 -25.50
N VAL A 59 -0.49 -20.25 -24.80
CA VAL A 59 -0.26 -18.93 -25.40
C VAL A 59 1.05 -18.34 -24.88
N SER A 60 1.59 -17.40 -25.63
CA SER A 60 2.63 -16.49 -25.16
C SER A 60 1.99 -15.19 -24.71
N VAL A 61 2.36 -14.70 -23.53
CA VAL A 61 1.90 -13.43 -22.98
C VAL A 61 3.10 -12.50 -22.94
N SER A 62 2.97 -11.31 -23.51
CA SER A 62 4.02 -10.29 -23.45
C SER A 62 3.47 -8.92 -23.11
N PHE A 63 4.29 -8.08 -22.47
CA PHE A 63 3.95 -6.70 -22.19
C PHE A 63 4.89 -5.72 -22.90
N LEU A 64 4.32 -4.60 -23.31
CA LEU A 64 4.99 -3.61 -24.14
C LEU A 64 5.52 -2.43 -23.31
N GLY A 65 6.68 -1.91 -23.73
CA GLY A 65 7.23 -0.63 -23.30
C GLY A 65 6.45 0.55 -23.85
N ARG A 66 6.79 1.76 -23.37
CA ARG A 66 6.14 3.01 -23.81
C ARG A 66 6.45 3.34 -25.28
N ASP A 67 7.52 2.79 -25.82
CA ASP A 67 7.91 2.84 -27.24
C ASP A 67 7.31 1.71 -28.08
N GLY A 68 6.50 0.83 -27.48
CA GLY A 68 5.86 -0.29 -28.17
C GLY A 68 6.75 -1.53 -28.33
N GLU A 69 7.99 -1.49 -27.86
CA GLU A 69 8.90 -2.64 -27.85
C GLU A 69 8.54 -3.64 -26.75
N GLU A 70 8.80 -4.91 -26.97
CA GLU A 70 8.51 -5.95 -25.97
C GLU A 70 9.53 -5.92 -24.83
N LEU A 71 9.06 -5.74 -23.58
CA LEU A 71 9.93 -5.65 -22.40
C LEU A 71 9.99 -6.95 -21.60
N GLY A 72 8.99 -7.82 -21.73
CA GLY A 72 8.95 -9.10 -21.05
C GLY A 72 7.93 -10.06 -21.67
N MET A 73 8.22 -11.35 -21.55
CA MET A 73 7.43 -12.44 -22.10
C MET A 73 7.35 -13.61 -21.11
N GLY A 74 6.19 -14.25 -21.06
CA GLY A 74 5.96 -15.52 -20.38
C GLY A 74 4.99 -16.41 -21.14
N ALA A 75 4.59 -17.49 -20.49
CA ALA A 75 3.56 -18.39 -20.98
C ALA A 75 2.21 -18.09 -20.30
N GLY A 76 1.15 -18.52 -20.96
CA GLY A 76 -0.18 -18.61 -20.36
C GLY A 76 -0.94 -19.77 -20.99
N PHE A 77 -2.15 -20.01 -20.50
CA PHE A 77 -3.00 -21.03 -21.07
C PHE A 77 -4.49 -20.66 -20.99
N VAL A 78 -5.24 -21.14 -21.98
CA VAL A 78 -6.67 -20.90 -22.09
C VAL A 78 -7.45 -21.75 -21.09
N ILE A 79 -8.25 -21.11 -20.26
CA ILE A 79 -9.11 -21.74 -19.25
C ILE A 79 -10.50 -22.02 -19.82
N ASP A 80 -11.03 -21.12 -20.64
CA ASP A 80 -12.35 -21.29 -21.25
C ASP A 80 -12.44 -20.66 -22.65
N LYS A 81 -13.53 -20.99 -23.36
CA LYS A 81 -13.79 -20.53 -24.72
C LYS A 81 -14.20 -19.05 -24.82
N SER A 82 -14.46 -18.40 -23.69
CA SER A 82 -14.79 -16.97 -23.65
C SER A 82 -13.56 -16.09 -23.80
N GLY A 83 -12.35 -16.68 -23.91
CA GLY A 83 -11.10 -15.93 -24.01
C GLY A 83 -10.44 -15.65 -22.67
N LEU A 84 -10.78 -16.42 -21.62
CA LEU A 84 -10.12 -16.33 -20.32
C LEU A 84 -8.80 -17.11 -20.32
N ILE A 85 -7.71 -16.45 -19.94
CA ILE A 85 -6.34 -16.98 -19.97
C ILE A 85 -5.69 -16.84 -18.59
N ALA A 86 -5.10 -17.91 -18.09
CA ALA A 86 -4.26 -17.88 -16.88
C ALA A 86 -2.80 -17.62 -17.23
N THR A 87 -2.13 -16.84 -16.40
CA THR A 87 -0.67 -16.63 -16.42
C THR A 87 -0.20 -16.17 -15.02
N ASN A 88 1.06 -15.77 -14.88
CA ASN A 88 1.55 -15.16 -13.64
C ASN A 88 1.35 -13.64 -13.62
N ARG A 89 1.25 -13.09 -12.41
CA ARG A 89 1.16 -11.64 -12.19
C ARG A 89 2.41 -10.90 -12.66
N HIS A 90 3.60 -11.45 -12.45
CA HIS A 90 4.84 -10.81 -12.90
C HIS A 90 5.01 -10.85 -14.43
N VAL A 91 4.34 -11.78 -15.13
CA VAL A 91 4.40 -11.91 -16.60
C VAL A 91 3.64 -10.78 -17.30
N ILE A 92 2.64 -10.19 -16.65
CA ILE A 92 1.82 -9.13 -17.26
C ILE A 92 2.38 -7.71 -17.02
N GLY A 93 3.52 -7.61 -16.34
CA GLY A 93 4.18 -6.35 -15.98
C GLY A 93 3.36 -5.49 -15.01
N GLU A 94 3.82 -4.27 -14.75
CA GLU A 94 3.11 -3.28 -13.95
C GLU A 94 2.58 -2.15 -14.85
N ALA A 95 1.26 -2.04 -14.95
CA ALA A 95 0.58 -0.98 -15.70
C ALA A 95 1.04 -0.87 -17.18
N ARG A 96 1.27 -2.01 -17.84
CA ARG A 96 1.72 -2.08 -19.23
C ARG A 96 0.64 -2.61 -20.18
N PRO A 97 0.64 -2.21 -21.46
CA PRO A 97 -0.16 -2.89 -22.48
C PRO A 97 0.28 -4.35 -22.60
N ILE A 98 -0.68 -5.26 -22.70
CA ILE A 98 -0.43 -6.71 -22.75
C ILE A 98 -0.94 -7.25 -24.09
N ARG A 99 -0.16 -8.15 -24.69
CA ARG A 99 -0.53 -8.93 -25.87
C ARG A 99 -0.50 -10.42 -25.56
N VAL A 100 -1.44 -11.13 -26.17
CA VAL A 100 -1.48 -12.59 -26.17
C VAL A 100 -1.21 -13.07 -27.59
N THR A 101 -0.19 -13.90 -27.76
CA THR A 101 0.14 -14.55 -29.03
C THR A 101 -0.20 -16.03 -28.96
N PHE A 102 -1.06 -16.50 -29.86
CA PHE A 102 -1.39 -17.92 -29.96
C PHE A 102 -0.40 -18.68 -30.85
N LEU A 103 -0.54 -20.01 -30.88
CA LEU A 103 0.34 -20.92 -31.63
C LEU A 103 0.48 -20.59 -33.13
N ASP A 104 -0.61 -20.19 -33.77
CA ASP A 104 -0.66 -19.77 -35.18
C ASP A 104 0.08 -18.45 -35.46
N GLY A 105 0.56 -17.76 -34.42
CA GLY A 105 1.26 -16.48 -34.49
C GLY A 105 0.35 -15.27 -34.49
N GLN A 106 -0.97 -15.44 -34.44
CA GLN A 106 -1.89 -14.31 -34.32
C GLN A 106 -1.77 -13.69 -32.92
N GLN A 107 -1.77 -12.36 -32.89
CA GLN A 107 -1.65 -11.57 -31.67
C GLN A 107 -2.96 -10.83 -31.39
N PHE A 108 -3.36 -10.85 -30.13
CA PHE A 108 -4.57 -10.19 -29.65
C PHE A 108 -4.23 -9.25 -28.50
N ALA A 109 -4.88 -8.10 -28.47
CA ALA A 109 -4.83 -7.21 -27.33
C ALA A 109 -5.68 -7.81 -26.19
N VAL A 110 -5.23 -7.60 -24.95
CA VAL A 110 -6.03 -7.91 -23.77
C VAL A 110 -7.11 -6.84 -23.61
N GLU A 111 -8.35 -7.26 -23.36
CA GLU A 111 -9.47 -6.36 -23.08
C GLU A 111 -9.41 -5.88 -21.62
N SER A 112 -9.23 -6.81 -20.69
CA SER A 112 -9.12 -6.54 -19.27
C SER A 112 -8.25 -7.58 -18.57
N ILE A 113 -7.68 -7.19 -17.44
CA ILE A 113 -7.22 -8.14 -16.44
C ILE A 113 -8.46 -8.56 -15.69
N TYR A 114 -8.96 -9.75 -15.95
CA TYR A 114 -10.17 -10.27 -15.33
C TYR A 114 -10.00 -10.43 -13.81
N ALA A 115 -8.81 -10.86 -13.39
CA ALA A 115 -8.44 -10.89 -11.99
C ALA A 115 -6.91 -10.97 -11.83
N SER A 116 -6.38 -10.54 -10.70
CA SER A 116 -4.98 -10.76 -10.36
C SER A 116 -4.74 -10.81 -8.85
N ASP A 117 -3.71 -11.55 -8.44
CA ASP A 117 -3.24 -11.67 -7.06
C ASP A 117 -1.71 -11.57 -7.06
N GLU A 118 -1.18 -10.54 -6.41
CA GLU A 118 0.26 -10.26 -6.34
C GLU A 118 1.00 -11.26 -5.44
N ILE A 119 0.41 -11.65 -4.32
CA ILE A 119 1.04 -12.56 -3.36
C ILE A 119 1.09 -13.97 -3.96
N ALA A 120 0.01 -14.40 -4.60
CA ALA A 120 -0.05 -15.69 -5.29
C ALA A 120 0.62 -15.67 -6.67
N ASP A 121 1.11 -14.52 -7.12
CA ASP A 121 1.70 -14.34 -8.45
C ASP A 121 0.82 -14.90 -9.58
N LEU A 122 -0.50 -14.66 -9.53
CA LEU A 122 -1.48 -15.13 -10.50
C LEU A 122 -2.16 -13.98 -11.23
N ALA A 123 -2.44 -14.18 -12.51
CA ALA A 123 -3.27 -13.27 -13.29
C ALA A 123 -4.20 -14.04 -14.25
N LEU A 124 -5.41 -13.52 -14.38
CA LEU A 124 -6.41 -13.93 -15.35
C LEU A 124 -6.60 -12.79 -16.35
N LEU A 125 -6.34 -13.06 -17.62
CA LEU A 125 -6.51 -12.11 -18.72
C LEU A 125 -7.79 -12.45 -19.48
N LYS A 126 -8.50 -11.40 -19.90
CA LYS A 126 -9.68 -11.51 -20.77
C LYS A 126 -9.35 -10.95 -22.15
N LEU A 127 -9.58 -11.76 -23.17
CA LEU A 127 -9.59 -11.30 -24.56
C LEU A 127 -11.00 -10.91 -25.00
N ASN A 128 -11.09 -10.01 -25.97
CA ASN A 128 -12.34 -9.69 -26.64
C ASN A 128 -12.85 -10.94 -27.38
N GLN A 129 -14.11 -11.32 -27.16
CA GLN A 129 -14.70 -12.51 -27.78
C GLN A 129 -14.84 -12.38 -29.31
N ASP A 130 -15.07 -11.16 -29.81
CA ASP A 130 -15.23 -10.91 -31.25
C ASP A 130 -13.95 -11.26 -32.01
N ASP A 131 -12.79 -11.08 -31.38
CA ASP A 131 -11.48 -11.44 -31.91
C ASP A 131 -11.27 -12.96 -32.01
N LEU A 132 -12.06 -13.75 -31.26
CA LEU A 132 -11.95 -15.21 -31.20
C LEU A 132 -12.96 -15.93 -32.10
N VAL A 133 -13.89 -15.20 -32.75
CA VAL A 133 -14.93 -15.78 -33.60
C VAL A 133 -14.30 -16.55 -34.77
N GLY A 134 -14.72 -17.82 -34.95
CA GLY A 134 -14.21 -18.69 -36.01
C GLY A 134 -12.86 -19.37 -35.70
N ARG A 135 -12.27 -19.11 -34.54
CA ARG A 135 -11.02 -19.73 -34.08
C ARG A 135 -11.27 -21.04 -33.36
N LYS A 136 -10.39 -22.02 -33.56
CA LYS A 136 -10.33 -23.20 -32.68
C LYS A 136 -9.68 -22.80 -31.36
N VAL A 137 -10.48 -22.74 -30.30
CA VAL A 137 -10.01 -22.46 -28.93
C VAL A 137 -10.03 -23.76 -28.14
N VAL A 138 -8.85 -24.25 -27.77
CA VAL A 138 -8.68 -25.44 -26.91
C VAL A 138 -8.50 -24.93 -25.48
N LYS A 139 -9.25 -25.50 -24.53
CA LYS A 139 -9.11 -25.20 -23.10
C LYS A 139 -8.40 -26.33 -22.37
N LEU A 140 -7.81 -25.99 -21.23
CA LEU A 140 -7.34 -26.96 -20.24
C LEU A 140 -8.34 -27.08 -19.09
N GLU A 141 -8.48 -28.29 -18.55
CA GLU A 141 -9.30 -28.53 -17.36
C GLU A 141 -8.47 -28.31 -16.09
N LEU A 142 -9.10 -27.77 -15.04
CA LEU A 142 -8.46 -27.49 -13.76
C LEU A 142 -8.61 -28.69 -12.80
N GLY A 143 -7.52 -29.41 -12.57
CA GLY A 143 -7.46 -30.62 -11.74
C GLY A 143 -7.45 -30.33 -10.23
N SER A 144 -6.98 -31.30 -9.45
CA SER A 144 -6.70 -31.14 -8.02
C SER A 144 -5.22 -30.84 -7.79
N ARG A 145 -4.87 -30.44 -6.57
CA ARG A 145 -3.46 -30.29 -6.17
C ARG A 145 -2.74 -31.64 -6.33
N ALA A 146 -1.54 -31.63 -6.90
CA ALA A 146 -0.68 -32.81 -7.02
C ALA A 146 -0.01 -33.17 -5.68
N GLU A 147 0.23 -34.46 -5.49
CA GLU A 147 0.90 -35.04 -4.32
C GLU A 147 2.38 -35.31 -4.58
N GLN A 148 3.15 -35.48 -3.51
CA GLN A 148 4.57 -35.79 -3.62
C GLN A 148 4.77 -37.14 -4.32
N GLY A 149 5.65 -37.17 -5.33
CA GLY A 149 5.91 -38.36 -6.14
C GLY A 149 5.11 -38.42 -7.45
N ASP A 150 4.12 -37.55 -7.64
CA ASP A 150 3.38 -37.47 -8.89
C ASP A 150 4.28 -37.04 -10.04
N GLU A 151 4.15 -37.72 -11.17
CA GLU A 151 4.77 -37.28 -12.42
C GLU A 151 3.97 -36.14 -13.05
N VAL A 152 4.69 -35.13 -13.51
CA VAL A 152 4.10 -33.90 -14.02
C VAL A 152 4.86 -33.38 -15.24
N ALA A 153 4.19 -32.60 -16.07
CA ALA A 153 4.80 -31.92 -17.20
C ALA A 153 4.42 -30.45 -17.27
N ALA A 154 5.38 -29.60 -17.63
CA ALA A 154 5.17 -28.19 -17.93
C ALA A 154 5.25 -27.96 -19.44
N ILE A 155 4.37 -27.11 -19.96
CA ILE A 155 4.39 -26.66 -21.36
C ILE A 155 4.52 -25.13 -21.38
N GLY A 156 5.51 -24.62 -22.11
CA GLY A 156 5.76 -23.18 -22.18
C GLY A 156 6.51 -22.72 -23.43
N HIS A 157 6.95 -21.48 -23.42
CA HIS A 157 7.61 -20.79 -24.54
C HIS A 157 9.00 -20.24 -24.14
N PRO A 158 9.98 -21.09 -23.74
CA PRO A 158 11.27 -20.60 -23.30
C PRO A 158 12.05 -19.98 -24.48
N ARG A 159 12.50 -18.74 -24.31
CA ARG A 159 13.33 -17.98 -25.30
C ARG A 159 12.74 -17.88 -26.72
N GLY A 160 11.42 -17.89 -26.88
CA GLY A 160 10.76 -17.79 -28.20
C GLY A 160 10.74 -19.11 -29.00
N TYR A 161 11.27 -20.21 -28.46
CA TYR A 161 11.06 -21.56 -29.02
C TYR A 161 9.63 -22.02 -28.66
N LYS A 162 8.81 -22.27 -29.67
CA LYS A 162 7.38 -22.61 -29.50
C LYS A 162 7.20 -24.00 -28.84
N ASN A 163 6.49 -24.05 -27.71
CA ASN A 163 5.98 -25.25 -27.03
C ASN A 163 7.04 -26.24 -26.51
N SER A 164 7.96 -25.78 -25.67
CA SER A 164 8.87 -26.69 -24.99
C SER A 164 8.12 -27.50 -23.93
N LEU A 165 8.15 -28.82 -24.08
CA LEU A 165 7.65 -29.79 -23.10
C LEU A 165 8.78 -30.15 -22.14
N VAL A 166 8.56 -29.97 -20.84
CA VAL A 166 9.49 -30.39 -19.79
C VAL A 166 8.75 -31.31 -18.83
N THR A 167 9.32 -32.48 -18.55
CA THR A 167 8.75 -33.47 -17.62
C THR A 167 9.56 -33.54 -16.34
N GLY A 168 8.92 -33.83 -15.22
CA GLY A 168 9.56 -34.07 -13.93
C GLY A 168 8.63 -34.68 -12.91
N ILE A 169 8.96 -34.52 -11.63
CA ILE A 169 8.19 -35.05 -10.50
C ILE A 169 7.92 -33.95 -9.47
N VAL A 170 6.81 -34.09 -8.75
CA VAL A 170 6.55 -33.29 -7.54
C VAL A 170 7.46 -33.79 -6.42
N SER A 171 8.40 -32.95 -6.00
CA SER A 171 9.38 -33.30 -4.97
C SER A 171 8.90 -32.99 -3.55
N GLY A 172 7.90 -32.11 -3.40
CA GLY A 172 7.32 -31.76 -2.10
C GLY A 172 6.46 -30.49 -2.14
N SER A 173 6.28 -29.89 -0.97
CA SER A 173 5.61 -28.59 -0.78
C SER A 173 6.52 -27.69 0.04
N GLN A 174 6.57 -26.40 -0.29
CA GLN A 174 7.34 -25.42 0.45
C GLN A 174 6.50 -24.18 0.73
N GLU A 175 6.48 -23.73 1.98
CA GLU A 175 5.85 -22.46 2.35
C GLU A 175 6.81 -21.31 2.08
N ILE A 176 6.38 -20.36 1.26
CA ILE A 176 7.10 -19.12 0.95
C ILE A 176 6.11 -17.97 1.10
N ASN A 177 6.45 -16.96 1.91
CA ASN A 177 5.59 -15.80 2.19
C ASN A 177 4.16 -16.17 2.63
N GLY A 178 4.00 -17.23 3.43
CA GLY A 178 2.70 -17.70 3.90
C GLY A 178 1.89 -18.51 2.86
N ILE A 179 2.46 -18.80 1.69
CA ILE A 179 1.80 -19.61 0.65
C ILE A 179 2.55 -20.92 0.43
N ASN A 180 1.78 -22.02 0.42
CA ASN A 180 2.30 -23.37 0.14
C ASN A 180 2.41 -23.62 -1.36
N LEU A 181 3.62 -23.56 -1.89
CA LEU A 181 3.94 -23.84 -3.29
C LEU A 181 4.21 -25.33 -3.52
N ILE A 182 3.89 -25.81 -4.73
CA ILE A 182 4.29 -27.14 -5.21
C ILE A 182 5.77 -27.06 -5.61
N GLN A 183 6.60 -27.87 -4.97
CA GLN A 183 8.00 -28.00 -5.35
C GLN A 183 8.14 -29.09 -6.43
N VAL A 184 8.81 -28.78 -7.53
CA VAL A 184 9.02 -29.69 -8.65
C VAL A 184 10.50 -29.86 -8.97
N SER A 185 10.89 -31.09 -9.30
CA SER A 185 12.22 -31.42 -9.81
C SER A 185 12.18 -31.47 -11.33
N MET A 186 12.33 -30.31 -11.97
CA MET A 186 12.39 -30.18 -13.44
C MET A 186 13.16 -28.92 -13.85
N PRO A 187 13.76 -28.90 -15.06
CA PRO A 187 14.35 -27.69 -15.62
C PRO A 187 13.31 -26.58 -15.81
N ILE A 188 13.49 -25.45 -15.13
CA ILE A 188 12.67 -24.24 -15.33
C ILE A 188 13.57 -23.13 -15.88
N ASP A 189 13.12 -22.47 -16.95
CA ASP A 189 13.79 -21.33 -17.57
C ASP A 189 12.79 -20.21 -17.90
N HIS A 190 13.32 -19.01 -18.17
CA HIS A 190 12.54 -17.85 -18.59
C HIS A 190 11.69 -18.18 -19.83
N GLY A 191 10.37 -18.04 -19.69
CA GLY A 191 9.35 -18.32 -20.71
C GLY A 191 8.44 -19.53 -20.42
N ASN A 192 8.73 -20.32 -19.37
CA ASN A 192 7.78 -21.30 -18.83
C ASN A 192 6.91 -20.74 -17.70
N SER A 193 7.32 -19.63 -17.06
CA SER A 193 6.54 -18.92 -16.05
C SER A 193 5.17 -18.51 -16.62
N GLY A 194 4.12 -18.82 -15.87
CA GLY A 194 2.72 -18.64 -16.24
C GLY A 194 2.12 -19.83 -17.01
N GLY A 195 2.96 -20.80 -17.43
CA GLY A 195 2.51 -22.02 -18.09
C GLY A 195 1.90 -23.05 -17.12
N PRO A 196 1.06 -23.97 -17.63
CA PRO A 196 0.41 -24.98 -16.81
C PRO A 196 1.40 -26.11 -16.44
N LEU A 197 1.28 -26.59 -15.20
CA LEU A 197 1.81 -27.87 -14.73
C LEU A 197 0.69 -28.91 -14.85
N LEU A 198 0.92 -29.96 -15.62
CA LEU A 198 -0.08 -30.96 -16.02
C LEU A 198 0.18 -32.33 -15.37
N ASP A 199 -0.89 -33.00 -14.97
CA ASP A 199 -0.88 -34.43 -14.61
C ASP A 199 -0.90 -35.35 -15.86
N ARG A 200 -0.94 -36.67 -15.65
CA ARG A 200 -0.97 -37.67 -16.73
C ARG A 200 -2.31 -37.77 -17.46
N GLU A 201 -3.34 -37.13 -16.94
CA GLU A 201 -4.65 -36.96 -17.58
C GLU A 201 -4.69 -35.68 -18.43
N GLY A 202 -3.72 -34.77 -18.22
CA GLY A 202 -3.62 -33.47 -18.86
C GLY A 202 -4.43 -32.38 -18.17
N ASN A 203 -4.81 -32.57 -16.91
CA ASN A 203 -5.41 -31.53 -16.09
C ASN A 203 -4.32 -30.65 -15.48
N VAL A 204 -4.65 -29.36 -15.28
CA VAL A 204 -3.76 -28.41 -14.61
C VAL A 204 -3.77 -28.67 -13.11
N VAL A 205 -2.61 -28.99 -12.55
CA VAL A 205 -2.42 -29.19 -11.10
C VAL A 205 -1.69 -28.00 -10.44
N GLY A 206 -1.04 -27.17 -11.25
CA GLY A 206 -0.41 -25.93 -10.80
C GLY A 206 0.01 -25.01 -11.95
N ILE A 207 0.57 -23.85 -11.61
CA ILE A 207 1.04 -22.83 -12.54
C ILE A 207 2.51 -22.54 -12.23
N ILE A 208 3.40 -22.73 -13.19
CA ILE A 208 4.85 -22.51 -12.99
C ILE A 208 5.11 -21.04 -12.65
N THR A 209 5.84 -20.74 -11.57
CA THR A 209 6.17 -19.36 -11.15
C THR A 209 7.69 -19.16 -10.99
N TYR A 210 8.27 -19.64 -9.89
CA TYR A 210 9.65 -19.38 -9.50
C TYR A 210 10.61 -20.51 -9.87
N LYS A 211 11.87 -20.12 -10.09
CA LYS A 211 13.02 -21.02 -10.10
C LYS A 211 13.81 -20.82 -8.81
N SER A 212 14.30 -21.90 -8.20
CA SER A 212 15.22 -21.78 -7.07
C SER A 212 16.51 -21.06 -7.49
N ALA A 213 16.90 -20.04 -6.72
CA ALA A 213 18.17 -19.33 -6.92
C ALA A 213 19.39 -20.18 -6.51
N GLU A 214 19.18 -21.19 -5.67
CA GLU A 214 20.25 -22.00 -5.07
C GLU A 214 20.44 -23.34 -5.80
N THR A 215 19.36 -23.92 -6.35
CA THR A 215 19.40 -25.27 -6.94
C THR A 215 18.87 -25.26 -8.38
N ALA A 216 19.75 -25.60 -9.35
CA ALA A 216 19.48 -25.43 -10.78
C ALA A 216 18.29 -26.21 -11.36
N ASN A 217 17.78 -27.24 -10.65
CA ASN A 217 16.71 -28.13 -11.10
C ASN A 217 15.51 -28.19 -10.14
N VAL A 218 15.39 -27.23 -9.21
CA VAL A 218 14.22 -27.10 -8.34
C VAL A 218 13.41 -25.89 -8.78
N GLY A 219 12.14 -26.15 -9.03
CA GLY A 219 11.16 -25.17 -9.43
C GLY A 219 9.96 -25.13 -8.50
N PHE A 220 9.18 -24.06 -8.60
CA PHE A 220 7.97 -23.89 -7.82
C PHE A 220 6.77 -23.58 -8.72
N ALA A 221 5.63 -24.16 -8.36
CA ALA A 221 4.36 -23.90 -9.01
C ALA A 221 3.29 -23.50 -7.99
N MET A 222 2.49 -22.50 -8.33
CA MET A 222 1.31 -22.11 -7.58
C MET A 222 0.23 -23.21 -7.71
N PRO A 223 -0.33 -23.76 -6.62
CA PRO A 223 -1.37 -24.78 -6.72
C PRO A 223 -2.60 -24.30 -7.50
N VAL A 224 -3.21 -25.21 -8.27
CA VAL A 224 -4.40 -24.89 -9.07
C VAL A 224 -5.59 -24.37 -8.24
N ASN A 225 -5.68 -24.72 -6.95
CA ASN A 225 -6.75 -24.25 -6.09
C ASN A 225 -6.71 -22.72 -5.87
N ASN A 226 -5.52 -22.11 -5.85
CA ASN A 226 -5.39 -20.65 -5.78
C ASN A 226 -5.97 -20.00 -7.04
N LEU A 227 -5.72 -20.59 -8.21
CA LEU A 227 -6.30 -20.14 -9.47
C LEU A 227 -7.83 -20.29 -9.47
N LYS A 228 -8.37 -21.40 -8.94
CA LYS A 228 -9.83 -21.60 -8.80
C LYS A 228 -10.47 -20.53 -7.92
N SER A 229 -9.87 -20.26 -6.75
CA SER A 229 -10.34 -19.20 -5.86
C SER A 229 -10.35 -17.82 -6.55
N LEU A 230 -9.35 -17.53 -7.38
CA LEU A 230 -9.26 -16.29 -8.14
C LEU A 230 -10.34 -16.20 -9.25
N ILE A 231 -10.66 -17.32 -9.90
CA ILE A 231 -11.75 -17.40 -10.90
C ILE A 231 -13.11 -17.15 -10.23
N ASP A 232 -13.34 -17.74 -9.07
CA ASP A 232 -14.62 -17.63 -8.34
C ASP A 232 -14.84 -16.21 -7.77
N SER A 233 -13.78 -15.42 -7.63
CA SER A 233 -13.78 -14.13 -6.94
C SER A 233 -12.94 -13.07 -7.69
N PRO A 234 -13.34 -12.69 -8.91
CA PRO A 234 -12.49 -11.86 -9.76
C PRO A 234 -12.54 -10.37 -9.38
N ASN A 235 -11.44 -9.67 -9.62
CA ASN A 235 -11.22 -8.24 -9.44
C ASN A 235 -10.84 -7.59 -10.79
N PRO A 236 -11.81 -7.40 -11.70
CA PRO A 236 -11.52 -7.00 -13.07
C PRO A 236 -11.05 -5.54 -13.18
N ILE A 237 -10.04 -5.31 -14.02
CA ILE A 237 -9.53 -3.98 -14.39
C ILE A 237 -9.45 -3.91 -15.90
N THR A 238 -10.13 -2.94 -16.51
CA THR A 238 -10.02 -2.68 -17.95
C THR A 238 -8.58 -2.36 -18.36
N LEU A 239 -8.12 -2.77 -19.54
CA LEU A 239 -6.73 -2.52 -19.93
C LEU A 239 -6.41 -1.02 -19.99
N SER A 240 -7.39 -0.18 -20.37
CA SER A 240 -7.26 1.28 -20.32
C SER A 240 -6.92 1.77 -18.91
N ARG A 241 -7.65 1.33 -17.88
CA ARG A 241 -7.40 1.68 -16.48
C ARG A 241 -6.16 1.01 -15.90
N TRP A 242 -5.85 -0.22 -16.31
CA TRP A 242 -4.63 -0.92 -15.91
C TRP A 242 -3.39 -0.13 -16.31
N THR A 243 -3.34 0.34 -17.55
CA THR A 243 -2.18 1.11 -18.06
C THR A 243 -2.00 2.48 -17.41
N THR A 244 -2.99 2.93 -16.63
CA THR A 244 -2.92 4.16 -15.83
C THR A 244 -2.57 3.93 -14.37
N ILE A 245 -2.55 2.68 -13.88
CA ILE A 245 -2.20 2.39 -12.47
C ILE A 245 -0.79 2.90 -12.18
N GLY A 246 -0.68 3.68 -11.11
CA GLY A 246 0.58 4.29 -10.70
C GLY A 246 1.16 5.25 -11.73
N ARG A 247 0.49 5.58 -12.85
CA ARG A 247 0.94 6.69 -13.70
C ARG A 247 0.69 8.01 -12.99
N LEU A 248 1.53 8.98 -13.29
CA LEU A 248 1.23 10.36 -12.97
C LEU A 248 -0.11 10.75 -13.62
N ASN A 249 -0.92 11.53 -12.91
CA ASN A 249 -2.15 12.07 -13.49
C ASN A 249 -1.79 12.93 -14.73
N PRO A 250 -2.20 12.52 -15.95
CA PRO A 250 -1.82 13.20 -17.19
C PRO A 250 -2.45 14.60 -17.33
N GLN A 251 -3.49 14.92 -16.55
CA GLN A 251 -4.03 16.28 -16.47
C GLN A 251 -3.12 17.21 -15.67
N LYS A 252 -2.30 16.66 -14.77
CA LYS A 252 -1.38 17.43 -13.92
C LYS A 252 0.05 17.41 -14.41
N TRP A 253 0.49 16.29 -14.99
CA TRP A 253 1.88 16.06 -15.33
C TRP A 253 2.06 15.61 -16.78
N GLU A 254 3.09 16.16 -17.41
CA GLU A 254 3.51 15.84 -18.76
C GLU A 254 4.96 15.32 -18.73
N GLU A 255 5.18 14.11 -19.21
CA GLU A 255 6.49 13.44 -19.15
C GLU A 255 7.30 13.67 -20.44
N PHE A 256 8.57 14.06 -20.30
CA PHE A 256 9.49 14.28 -21.41
C PHE A 256 10.77 13.47 -21.25
N PHE A 257 11.35 13.08 -22.39
CA PHE A 257 12.60 12.32 -22.46
C PHE A 257 12.59 10.96 -21.71
N GLY A 258 11.46 10.27 -21.64
CA GLY A 258 11.41 8.88 -21.14
C GLY A 258 11.60 8.75 -19.62
N ALA A 259 12.27 7.69 -19.17
CA ALA A 259 12.24 7.17 -17.78
C ALA A 259 10.86 6.64 -17.35
N ALA A 260 10.84 5.87 -16.26
CA ALA A 260 9.63 5.33 -15.66
C ALA A 260 9.21 6.20 -14.47
N TRP A 261 8.33 7.16 -14.72
CA TRP A 261 7.69 7.94 -13.68
C TRP A 261 6.41 7.24 -13.20
N SER A 262 6.21 7.25 -11.89
CA SER A 262 5.01 6.72 -11.26
C SER A 262 4.60 7.54 -10.04
N GLN A 263 3.34 7.45 -9.62
CA GLN A 263 2.81 8.09 -8.43
C GLN A 263 2.06 7.07 -7.57
N ARG A 264 2.42 6.99 -6.29
CA ARG A 264 1.72 6.18 -5.28
C ARG A 264 1.85 6.89 -3.93
N ALA A 265 0.77 6.89 -3.16
CA ALA A 265 0.69 7.55 -1.87
C ALA A 265 1.14 9.02 -1.81
N GLY A 266 0.79 9.80 -2.85
CA GLY A 266 1.22 11.20 -2.97
C GLY A 266 2.74 11.39 -3.18
N LYS A 267 3.49 10.29 -3.38
CA LYS A 267 4.91 10.29 -3.73
C LYS A 267 5.06 9.99 -5.22
N ILE A 268 5.86 10.79 -5.90
CA ILE A 268 6.25 10.55 -7.29
C ILE A 268 7.58 9.82 -7.27
N HIS A 269 7.65 8.65 -7.91
CA HIS A 269 8.87 7.86 -8.03
C HIS A 269 9.35 7.93 -9.48
N VAL A 270 10.67 7.89 -9.66
CA VAL A 270 11.28 7.80 -10.97
C VAL A 270 12.43 6.81 -10.99
N SER A 271 12.52 6.02 -12.06
CA SER A 271 13.59 5.05 -12.26
C SER A 271 13.95 4.87 -13.75
N GLY A 272 15.14 4.33 -13.99
CA GLY A 272 15.68 4.02 -15.32
C GLY A 272 16.16 5.25 -16.10
N SER A 273 17.09 5.09 -17.04
CA SER A 273 17.65 6.21 -17.81
C SER A 273 16.62 6.94 -18.68
N GLY A 274 16.79 8.27 -18.77
CA GLY A 274 16.05 9.09 -19.72
C GLY A 274 16.72 9.06 -21.09
N LYS A 275 15.96 9.44 -22.13
CA LYS A 275 16.42 9.55 -23.52
C LYS A 275 17.16 10.87 -23.80
N GLY A 276 17.11 11.83 -22.88
CA GLY A 276 17.79 13.12 -23.00
C GLY A 276 19.27 13.06 -22.61
N PHE A 277 20.01 14.13 -22.89
CA PHE A 277 21.44 14.24 -22.54
C PHE A 277 21.73 13.91 -21.08
N GLY A 278 22.75 13.09 -20.84
CA GLY A 278 23.15 12.68 -19.49
C GLY A 278 22.11 11.79 -18.77
N GLY A 279 21.23 11.10 -19.52
CA GLY A 279 20.12 10.31 -18.97
C GLY A 279 18.95 11.16 -18.46
N ARG A 280 18.86 12.41 -18.94
CA ARG A 280 17.86 13.40 -18.54
C ARG A 280 16.45 12.91 -18.86
N SER A 281 15.57 13.08 -17.88
CA SER A 281 14.11 12.97 -18.00
C SER A 281 13.45 14.10 -17.22
N LEU A 282 12.38 14.68 -17.78
CA LEU A 282 11.60 15.74 -17.14
C LEU A 282 10.16 15.27 -16.92
N CYS A 283 9.57 15.75 -15.83
CA CYS A 283 8.16 15.58 -15.52
C CYS A 283 7.60 16.96 -15.17
N LEU A 284 6.89 17.57 -16.13
CA LEU A 284 6.49 18.97 -16.08
C LEU A 284 5.04 19.10 -15.64
N TRP A 285 4.78 20.07 -14.78
CA TRP A 285 3.44 20.45 -14.33
C TRP A 285 2.69 21.14 -15.48
N HIS A 286 1.42 20.78 -15.68
CA HIS A 286 0.66 21.17 -16.86
C HIS A 286 0.30 22.67 -16.85
N GLU A 287 -0.03 23.22 -15.68
CA GLU A 287 -0.40 24.63 -15.53
C GLU A 287 0.85 25.50 -15.30
N PRO A 288 1.07 26.58 -16.08
CA PRO A 288 2.17 27.49 -15.79
C PRO A 288 1.93 28.25 -14.47
N PRO A 289 2.98 28.82 -13.85
CA PRO A 289 2.82 29.72 -12.72
C PRO A 289 1.84 30.87 -13.03
N SER A 290 0.93 31.17 -12.08
CA SER A 290 -0.05 32.26 -12.21
C SER A 290 0.61 33.62 -12.43
N ALA A 291 1.75 33.84 -11.76
CA ALA A 291 2.63 34.99 -11.95
C ALA A 291 4.00 34.52 -12.45
N PRO A 292 4.22 34.43 -13.77
CA PRO A 292 5.48 33.89 -14.31
C PRO A 292 6.72 34.74 -14.01
N GLU A 293 6.53 35.99 -13.58
CA GLU A 293 7.61 36.91 -13.23
C GLU A 293 8.02 36.80 -11.75
N GLN A 294 7.16 36.22 -10.91
CA GLN A 294 7.41 36.01 -9.49
C GLN A 294 6.64 34.79 -8.99
N PHE A 295 7.36 33.72 -8.66
CA PHE A 295 6.77 32.53 -8.07
C PHE A 295 7.79 31.76 -7.25
N GLU A 296 7.28 30.87 -6.41
CA GLU A 296 8.06 29.92 -5.64
C GLU A 296 7.62 28.50 -5.96
N LEU A 297 8.60 27.61 -6.07
CA LEU A 297 8.41 26.17 -6.17
C LEU A 297 9.04 25.48 -4.98
N GLN A 298 8.40 24.44 -4.48
CA GLN A 298 9.06 23.54 -3.54
C GLN A 298 8.72 22.08 -3.81
N VAL A 299 9.64 21.20 -3.42
CA VAL A 299 9.42 19.75 -3.38
C VAL A 299 10.36 19.11 -2.37
N SER A 300 9.91 18.08 -1.67
CA SER A 300 10.82 17.19 -0.95
C SER A 300 11.33 16.11 -1.89
N VAL A 301 12.65 15.95 -2.01
CA VAL A 301 13.30 14.91 -2.82
C VAL A 301 14.13 13.98 -1.95
N LYS A 302 14.15 12.70 -2.29
CA LYS A 302 15.03 11.68 -1.71
C LYS A 302 15.65 10.86 -2.84
N LEU A 303 16.98 10.79 -2.87
CA LEU A 303 17.71 9.91 -3.78
C LEU A 303 17.90 8.54 -3.11
N GLU A 304 17.75 7.44 -3.85
CA GLU A 304 18.14 6.11 -3.35
C GLU A 304 19.66 5.97 -3.29
N ASP A 305 20.36 6.61 -4.23
CA ASP A 305 21.81 6.68 -4.28
C ASP A 305 22.29 8.03 -4.82
N GLU A 306 23.52 8.41 -4.46
CA GLU A 306 24.11 9.71 -4.81
C GLU A 306 24.82 9.69 -6.18
N SER A 307 24.72 8.61 -6.97
CA SER A 307 25.48 8.46 -8.22
C SER A 307 24.95 9.33 -9.37
N GLY A 308 23.75 9.90 -9.24
CA GLY A 308 23.24 10.89 -10.17
C GLY A 308 22.51 12.03 -9.49
N ALA A 309 21.40 12.49 -10.06
CA ALA A 309 20.77 13.75 -9.68
C ALA A 309 19.27 13.76 -9.95
N ALA A 310 18.51 14.39 -9.06
CA ALA A 310 17.08 14.62 -9.23
C ALA A 310 16.60 15.82 -8.38
N GLY A 311 15.67 16.62 -8.88
CA GLY A 311 15.18 17.80 -8.16
C GLY A 311 14.23 18.67 -8.98
N LEU A 312 14.23 19.97 -8.73
CA LEU A 312 13.28 20.92 -9.31
C LEU A 312 13.71 21.39 -10.70
N VAL A 313 12.71 21.64 -11.53
CA VAL A 313 12.78 22.38 -12.79
C VAL A 313 11.90 23.61 -12.62
N PHE A 314 12.49 24.79 -12.71
CA PHE A 314 11.76 26.05 -12.53
C PHE A 314 11.64 26.88 -13.82
N TYR A 315 12.11 26.30 -14.93
CA TYR A 315 11.83 26.76 -16.28
C TYR A 315 12.12 25.60 -17.24
N ALA A 316 11.26 25.35 -18.22
CA ALA A 316 11.49 24.43 -19.33
C ALA A 316 10.72 24.85 -20.59
N ASP A 317 11.33 24.64 -21.75
CA ASP A 317 10.71 24.90 -23.06
C ASP A 317 9.98 23.68 -23.65
N ARG A 318 9.80 22.61 -22.86
CA ARG A 318 9.33 21.27 -23.29
C ARG A 318 10.24 20.58 -24.33
N GLY A 319 11.38 21.19 -24.63
CA GLY A 319 12.48 20.60 -25.37
C GLY A 319 13.71 20.53 -24.47
N ASP A 320 14.87 20.79 -25.05
CA ASP A 320 16.13 20.56 -24.36
C ASP A 320 16.56 21.71 -23.42
N ARG A 321 15.83 22.84 -23.41
CA ARG A 321 16.19 24.00 -22.61
C ARG A 321 15.44 24.02 -21.30
N HIS A 322 16.17 24.07 -20.20
CA HIS A 322 15.58 24.17 -18.87
C HIS A 322 16.58 24.68 -17.84
N TYR A 323 16.06 25.18 -16.73
CA TYR A 323 16.81 25.39 -15.50
C TYR A 323 16.47 24.29 -14.49
N GLY A 324 17.45 23.88 -13.70
CA GLY A 324 17.24 22.90 -12.64
C GLY A 324 18.05 23.16 -11.38
N PHE A 325 17.46 22.82 -10.25
CA PHE A 325 18.08 22.85 -8.92
C PHE A 325 17.90 21.50 -8.24
N TYR A 326 19.01 20.81 -7.95
CA TYR A 326 18.99 19.42 -7.51
C TYR A 326 20.27 19.00 -6.79
N PRO A 327 20.18 18.02 -5.87
CA PRO A 327 21.32 17.26 -5.41
C PRO A 327 22.00 16.49 -6.56
N SER A 328 23.32 16.40 -6.50
CA SER A 328 24.16 15.63 -7.43
C SER A 328 25.46 15.25 -6.74
N ALA A 329 25.75 13.95 -6.60
CA ALA A 329 27.02 13.47 -6.05
C ALA A 329 27.37 14.07 -4.67
N GLY A 330 26.38 14.19 -3.77
CA GLY A 330 26.58 14.75 -2.44
C GLY A 330 26.61 16.29 -2.35
N ASN A 331 26.53 17.01 -3.48
CA ASN A 331 26.45 18.47 -3.53
C ASN A 331 25.07 18.94 -4.00
N LEU A 332 24.76 20.22 -3.80
CA LEU A 332 23.64 20.89 -4.47
C LEU A 332 24.13 21.61 -5.71
N ARG A 333 23.39 21.50 -6.81
CA ARG A 333 23.74 22.09 -8.10
C ARG A 333 22.59 22.90 -8.67
N LEU A 334 22.92 24.10 -9.16
CA LEU A 334 22.07 24.93 -10.00
C LEU A 334 22.61 24.88 -11.43
N SER A 335 21.79 24.45 -12.38
CA SER A 335 22.18 24.27 -13.78
C SER A 335 21.20 24.93 -14.75
N ARG A 336 21.74 25.37 -15.89
CA ARG A 336 21.00 25.79 -17.07
C ARG A 336 21.41 24.93 -18.25
N PHE A 337 20.43 24.45 -19.00
CA PHE A 337 20.62 23.76 -20.27
C PHE A 337 20.05 24.63 -21.37
N ASP A 338 20.87 24.91 -22.38
CA ASP A 338 20.50 25.70 -23.56
C ASP A 338 20.30 24.81 -24.82
N GLY A 339 20.45 23.49 -24.67
CA GLY A 339 20.37 22.51 -25.74
C GLY A 339 20.54 21.04 -25.29
N ALA A 340 20.75 20.16 -26.27
CA ALA A 340 20.69 18.70 -26.14
C ALA A 340 22.05 18.04 -25.87
N ASP A 341 23.10 18.79 -25.55
CA ASP A 341 24.45 18.28 -25.42
C ASP A 341 25.26 18.95 -24.31
N VAL A 342 26.47 18.41 -24.07
CA VAL A 342 27.38 18.89 -23.04
C VAL A 342 27.86 20.33 -23.25
N PHE A 343 27.93 20.81 -24.49
CA PHE A 343 28.38 22.17 -24.80
C PHE A 343 27.32 23.22 -24.48
N SER A 344 26.07 22.79 -24.46
CA SER A 344 24.90 23.57 -24.06
C SER A 344 24.51 23.41 -22.58
N TRP A 345 25.31 22.70 -21.78
CA TRP A 345 25.10 22.53 -20.35
C TRP A 345 26.00 23.48 -19.55
N HIS A 346 25.37 24.33 -18.75
CA HIS A 346 26.03 25.28 -17.87
C HIS A 346 25.70 24.96 -16.41
N VAL A 347 26.72 24.58 -15.64
CA VAL A 347 26.63 24.59 -14.18
C VAL A 347 26.80 26.03 -13.74
N LEU A 348 25.71 26.64 -13.25
CA LEU A 348 25.72 28.03 -12.80
C LEU A 348 26.41 28.13 -11.44
N GLU A 349 26.00 27.28 -10.50
CA GLU A 349 26.61 27.16 -9.17
C GLU A 349 26.55 25.71 -8.68
N GLU A 350 27.54 25.33 -7.84
CA GLU A 350 27.58 24.06 -7.13
C GLU A 350 28.17 24.27 -5.74
N PHE A 351 27.48 23.80 -4.71
CA PHE A 351 27.85 24.04 -3.32
C PHE A 351 27.60 22.81 -2.46
N ASN A 352 28.55 22.54 -1.55
CA ASN A 352 28.42 21.54 -0.51
C ASN A 352 27.92 22.23 0.77
N THR A 353 26.76 21.81 1.28
CA THR A 353 26.19 22.33 2.53
C THR A 353 25.81 21.17 3.45
N PRO A 354 26.04 21.30 4.77
CA PRO A 354 25.50 20.38 5.77
C PRO A 354 23.96 20.32 5.78
N ALA A 355 23.28 21.33 5.22
CA ALA A 355 21.83 21.31 5.10
C ALA A 355 21.34 20.16 4.22
N TYR A 356 22.11 19.73 3.21
CA TYR A 356 21.77 18.55 2.41
C TYR A 356 22.08 17.27 3.20
N LYS A 357 21.11 16.38 3.29
CA LYS A 357 21.19 15.09 4.00
C LYS A 357 21.13 13.94 2.99
N PRO A 358 22.29 13.41 2.53
CA PRO A 358 22.33 12.29 1.59
C PRO A 358 21.52 11.09 2.08
N GLY A 359 20.76 10.46 1.17
CA GLY A 359 19.92 9.31 1.48
C GLY A 359 18.69 9.58 2.37
N ASP A 360 18.38 10.85 2.69
CA ASP A 360 17.17 11.26 3.41
C ASP A 360 16.30 12.22 2.57
N TRP A 361 15.12 12.60 3.08
CA TRP A 361 14.27 13.60 2.48
C TRP A 361 14.86 15.01 2.64
N ASN A 362 14.96 15.73 1.53
CA ASN A 362 15.46 17.09 1.46
C ASN A 362 14.42 18.00 0.81
N LEU A 363 13.99 19.05 1.52
CA LEU A 363 13.10 20.06 1.00
C LEU A 363 13.90 21.05 0.14
N LEU A 364 13.69 21.01 -1.17
CA LEU A 364 14.21 21.99 -2.11
C LEU A 364 13.17 23.07 -2.34
N LYS A 365 13.59 24.34 -2.33
CA LYS A 365 12.75 25.47 -2.70
C LYS A 365 13.50 26.40 -3.66
N VAL A 366 12.82 26.87 -4.70
CA VAL A 366 13.33 27.89 -5.62
C VAL A 366 12.36 29.07 -5.63
N SER A 367 12.89 30.27 -5.41
CA SER A 367 12.17 31.55 -5.49
C SER A 367 12.69 32.30 -6.71
N VAL A 368 11.83 32.46 -7.73
CA VAL A 368 12.14 33.15 -8.97
C VAL A 368 11.50 34.53 -8.92
N LYS A 369 12.30 35.58 -9.12
CA LYS A 369 11.87 36.98 -9.30
C LYS A 369 12.52 37.54 -10.56
N GLU A 370 12.04 38.68 -11.05
CA GLU A 370 12.42 39.27 -12.36
C GLU A 370 13.90 39.13 -12.78
N SER A 371 14.84 39.30 -11.85
CA SER A 371 16.27 39.16 -12.08
C SER A 371 17.02 38.45 -10.93
N HIS A 372 16.33 37.63 -10.15
CA HIS A 372 16.93 36.92 -9.02
C HIS A 372 16.36 35.51 -8.90
N ILE A 373 17.25 34.54 -8.73
CA ILE A 373 16.93 33.16 -8.43
C ILE A 373 17.54 32.85 -7.06
N ARG A 374 16.69 32.53 -6.08
CA ARG A 374 17.13 32.07 -4.76
C ARG A 374 16.77 30.61 -4.57
N CYS A 375 17.74 29.81 -4.17
CA CYS A 375 17.55 28.38 -3.94
C CYS A 375 17.80 28.05 -2.47
N PHE A 376 16.95 27.23 -1.89
CA PHE A 376 17.03 26.81 -0.50
C PHE A 376 17.01 25.29 -0.38
N CYS A 377 17.75 24.75 0.58
CA CYS A 377 17.71 23.35 0.96
C CYS A 377 17.43 23.25 2.46
N ASN A 378 16.38 22.54 2.84
CA ASN A 378 15.97 22.35 4.25
C ASN A 378 15.88 23.68 5.04
N GLY A 379 15.44 24.76 4.35
CA GLY A 379 15.28 26.10 4.92
C GLY A 379 16.52 27.01 4.84
N GLU A 380 17.71 26.46 4.61
CA GLU A 380 18.94 27.23 4.45
C GLU A 380 19.01 27.82 3.02
N LEU A 381 19.36 29.12 2.91
CA LEU A 381 19.65 29.74 1.62
C LEU A 381 20.99 29.23 1.09
N VAL A 382 20.96 28.57 -0.06
CA VAL A 382 22.14 27.95 -0.69
C VAL A 382 22.68 28.81 -1.83
N PHE A 383 21.79 29.35 -2.66
CA PHE A 383 22.16 30.17 -3.82
C PHE A 383 21.32 31.45 -3.86
N ASP A 384 21.96 32.57 -4.23
CA ASP A 384 21.31 33.86 -4.52
C ASP A 384 21.95 34.47 -5.77
N LEU A 385 21.39 34.14 -6.93
CA LEU A 385 21.97 34.43 -8.24
C LEU A 385 21.18 35.53 -8.94
N LYS A 386 21.91 36.54 -9.45
CA LYS A 386 21.37 37.49 -10.43
C LYS A 386 21.47 36.89 -11.82
N ASP A 387 20.38 36.28 -12.27
CA ASP A 387 20.22 35.80 -13.64
C ASP A 387 18.83 36.18 -14.16
N GLN A 388 18.70 36.31 -15.47
CA GLN A 388 17.40 36.48 -16.13
C GLN A 388 17.05 35.16 -16.81
N PRO A 389 16.05 34.41 -16.29
CA PRO A 389 15.59 33.20 -16.95
C PRO A 389 15.21 33.51 -18.40
N VAL A 390 15.65 32.67 -19.35
CA VAL A 390 15.29 32.82 -20.76
C VAL A 390 13.78 32.68 -20.88
N ARG A 391 13.05 33.78 -21.08
CA ARG A 391 11.58 33.77 -21.19
C ARG A 391 11.16 33.48 -22.63
N ALA A 392 11.22 32.22 -23.07
CA ALA A 392 10.46 31.81 -24.26
C ALA A 392 8.99 31.61 -23.88
N ASN A 393 8.09 31.50 -24.86
CA ASN A 393 6.62 31.39 -24.69
C ASN A 393 6.14 30.15 -23.88
N SER A 394 7.02 29.44 -23.19
CA SER A 394 6.77 28.26 -22.35
C SER A 394 7.46 28.43 -21.00
N ASN A 395 6.69 28.68 -19.94
CA ASN A 395 7.16 28.73 -18.54
C ASN A 395 6.78 27.44 -17.80
N ALA A 396 7.15 26.29 -18.37
CA ALA A 396 6.86 25.02 -17.73
C ALA A 396 7.79 24.81 -16.52
N VAL A 397 7.24 24.26 -15.44
CA VAL A 397 7.95 23.94 -14.19
C VAL A 397 7.70 22.48 -13.85
N GLY A 398 8.47 21.90 -12.94
CA GLY A 398 8.26 20.51 -12.52
C GLY A 398 9.49 19.87 -11.93
N LEU A 399 9.75 18.64 -12.33
CA LEU A 399 10.78 17.76 -11.78
C LEU A 399 11.74 17.30 -12.88
N ALA A 400 12.99 17.08 -12.52
CA ALA A 400 13.98 16.46 -13.39
C ALA A 400 14.72 15.34 -12.67
N LYS A 401 15.23 14.41 -13.47
CA LYS A 401 16.25 13.45 -13.04
C LYS A 401 17.25 13.19 -14.15
N PHE A 402 18.44 12.73 -13.77
CA PHE A 402 19.55 12.46 -14.68
C PHE A 402 20.10 11.05 -14.44
N ARG A 403 20.83 10.50 -15.41
CA ARG A 403 21.44 9.17 -15.37
C ARG A 403 20.41 8.08 -15.04
N ASP A 404 20.83 6.99 -14.42
CA ASP A 404 19.98 5.91 -13.90
C ASP A 404 19.48 6.17 -12.48
N THR A 405 19.48 7.43 -12.02
CA THR A 405 19.06 7.80 -10.66
C THR A 405 17.64 7.34 -10.37
N LYS A 406 17.51 6.61 -9.26
CA LYS A 406 16.23 6.36 -8.62
C LYS A 406 15.97 7.41 -7.57
N ALA A 407 14.83 8.08 -7.68
CA ALA A 407 14.46 9.17 -6.79
C ALA A 407 12.97 9.14 -6.46
N SER A 408 12.65 9.64 -5.28
CA SER A 408 11.28 9.88 -4.82
C SER A 408 11.08 11.36 -4.54
N PHE A 409 9.92 11.88 -4.91
CA PHE A 409 9.49 13.25 -4.68
C PHE A 409 8.16 13.27 -3.92
N ARG A 410 7.93 14.28 -3.09
CA ARG A 410 6.62 14.52 -2.47
C ARG A 410 6.39 15.99 -2.20
N GLY A 411 5.12 16.39 -2.11
CA GLY A 411 4.72 17.74 -1.75
C GLY A 411 5.20 18.80 -2.74
N PHE A 412 5.11 18.51 -4.04
CA PHE A 412 5.35 19.53 -5.07
C PHE A 412 4.29 20.63 -4.92
N GLN A 413 4.74 21.87 -4.75
CA GLN A 413 3.86 23.03 -4.62
C GLN A 413 4.39 24.20 -5.43
N MET A 414 3.46 25.03 -5.89
CA MET A 414 3.71 26.25 -6.66
C MET A 414 2.77 27.35 -6.17
N ALA A 415 3.30 28.53 -5.84
CA ALA A 415 2.52 29.71 -5.49
C ALA A 415 3.32 30.99 -5.78
N GLU A 416 2.68 32.16 -5.73
CA GLU A 416 3.40 33.46 -5.80
C GLU A 416 4.33 33.64 -4.59
N GLU A 417 3.90 33.14 -3.43
CA GLU A 417 4.66 33.08 -2.19
C GLU A 417 4.23 31.83 -1.40
N LEU A 418 5.16 30.92 -1.12
CA LEU A 418 4.89 29.73 -0.32
C LEU A 418 5.16 30.03 1.15
N LEU A 419 4.13 29.83 1.98
CA LEU A 419 4.25 29.87 3.44
C LEU A 419 5.14 28.71 3.88
N ASN A 420 6.42 29.00 4.09
CA ASN A 420 7.23 28.11 4.90
C ASN A 420 6.74 28.30 6.35
N PRO A 421 6.45 27.24 7.11
CA PRO A 421 6.53 27.31 8.55
C PRO A 421 8.01 27.55 8.87
N VAL A 422 8.42 28.81 8.79
CA VAL A 422 9.71 29.26 9.28
C VAL A 422 9.65 28.98 10.78
N LEU A 423 10.58 28.17 11.28
CA LEU A 423 10.89 28.19 12.70
C LEU A 423 11.20 29.65 13.02
N THR A 424 10.25 30.36 13.62
CA THR A 424 10.50 31.72 14.07
C THR A 424 11.64 31.66 15.09
N GLU A 425 12.47 32.69 15.18
CA GLU A 425 13.54 32.74 16.19
C GLU A 425 12.99 32.45 17.60
N GLU A 426 11.73 32.80 17.86
CA GLU A 426 11.03 32.51 19.12
C GLU A 426 10.69 31.02 19.30
N ILE A 427 10.15 30.33 18.27
CA ILE A 427 9.86 28.89 18.33
C ILE A 427 11.17 28.10 18.33
N GLN A 428 12.17 28.53 17.57
CA GLN A 428 13.51 27.97 17.57
C GLN A 428 14.15 28.14 18.94
N HIS A 429 14.12 29.32 19.54
CA HIS A 429 14.65 29.54 20.88
C HIS A 429 13.89 28.74 21.95
N GLN A 430 12.58 28.57 21.83
CA GLN A 430 11.79 27.73 22.74
C GLN A 430 12.14 26.24 22.60
N LEU A 431 12.32 25.75 21.37
CA LEU A 431 12.76 24.38 21.10
C LEU A 431 14.21 24.15 21.52
N GLU A 432 15.09 25.11 21.23
CA GLU A 432 16.50 25.11 21.63
C GLU A 432 16.62 25.18 23.15
N GLN A 433 15.85 25.99 23.88
CA GLN A 433 15.84 25.97 25.35
C GLN A 433 15.36 24.62 25.90
N LEU A 434 14.32 24.02 25.31
CA LEU A 434 13.84 22.67 25.65
C LEU A 434 14.88 21.58 25.37
N LEU A 435 15.76 21.79 24.38
CA LEU A 435 16.82 20.87 23.96
C LEU A 435 18.19 21.20 24.61
N ASP A 436 18.44 22.42 25.07
CA ASP A 436 19.69 22.89 25.68
C ASP A 436 19.82 22.40 27.12
N ASP A 437 18.69 22.16 27.82
CA ASP A 437 18.64 21.37 29.04
C ASP A 437 19.22 19.94 28.86
N LEU A 438 19.50 19.54 27.61
CA LEU A 438 20.02 18.22 27.23
C LEU A 438 21.42 18.24 26.58
N LYS A 439 22.21 19.32 26.63
CA LYS A 439 23.47 19.36 25.88
C LYS A 439 24.72 18.77 26.55
N THR A 440 25.31 17.87 25.78
CA THR A 440 26.70 17.40 25.77
C THR A 440 27.34 18.02 24.52
N GLU A 441 28.25 18.99 24.64
CA GLU A 441 29.02 19.48 23.49
C GLU A 441 30.54 19.39 23.75
N GLU A 442 31.27 18.97 22.70
CA GLU A 442 32.74 18.83 22.53
C GLU A 442 33.47 17.55 22.99
N LEU A 443 33.12 16.39 22.43
CA LEU A 443 33.88 15.13 22.66
C LEU A 443 34.92 14.76 21.57
N ALA A 444 34.99 15.47 20.44
CA ALA A 444 35.79 15.06 19.27
C ALA A 444 36.92 16.02 18.84
N SER A 445 37.42 16.89 19.73
CA SER A 445 38.61 17.68 19.41
C SER A 445 39.89 16.83 19.56
N GLN A 446 40.92 17.09 18.74
CA GLN A 446 42.24 16.43 18.85
C GLN A 446 42.87 16.62 20.24
N HIS A 447 42.50 17.71 20.93
CA HIS A 447 42.88 18.01 22.31
C HIS A 447 42.11 17.17 23.34
N SER A 448 40.83 16.87 23.10
CA SER A 448 40.00 16.01 23.96
C SER A 448 40.48 14.55 23.91
N VAL A 449 40.86 14.07 22.72
CA VAL A 449 41.40 12.70 22.53
C VAL A 449 42.73 12.52 23.29
N GLN A 450 43.63 13.50 23.28
CA GLN A 450 44.89 13.43 24.04
C GLN A 450 44.66 13.36 25.55
N LYS A 451 43.70 14.11 26.12
CA LYS A 451 43.38 14.05 27.56
C LYS A 451 42.73 12.72 27.98
N LEU A 452 41.95 12.10 27.10
CA LEU A 452 41.27 10.84 27.39
C LEU A 452 42.19 9.61 27.28
N GLN A 453 43.33 9.74 26.59
CA GLN A 453 44.39 8.71 26.52
C GLN A 453 45.10 8.46 27.85
N ASP A 454 45.02 9.40 28.80
CA ASP A 454 45.63 9.28 30.12
C ASP A 454 44.93 8.22 31.00
N PHE A 455 43.68 7.83 30.68
CA PHE A 455 42.87 6.86 31.43
C PHE A 455 42.01 5.95 30.53
N PRO A 456 42.60 5.05 29.70
CA PRO A 456 41.88 4.42 28.60
C PRO A 456 40.61 3.62 28.97
N PRO A 457 40.61 2.71 29.97
CA PRO A 457 39.41 1.93 30.27
C PRO A 457 38.30 2.78 30.91
N GLN A 458 38.64 3.76 31.78
CA GLN A 458 37.66 4.65 32.40
C GLN A 458 37.08 5.66 31.42
N SER A 459 37.91 6.18 30.50
CA SER A 459 37.47 7.06 29.42
C SER A 459 36.49 6.33 28.49
N GLN A 460 36.79 5.08 28.11
CA GLN A 460 35.89 4.28 27.27
C GLN A 460 34.57 3.95 27.96
N GLU A 461 34.59 3.55 29.23
CA GLU A 461 33.38 3.29 30.01
C GLU A 461 32.51 4.54 30.15
N TYR A 462 33.12 5.69 30.46
CA TYR A 462 32.42 6.97 30.54
C TYR A 462 31.82 7.40 29.19
N LEU A 463 32.57 7.26 28.09
CA LEU A 463 32.09 7.60 26.75
C LEU A 463 30.93 6.69 26.30
N ASN A 464 31.01 5.39 26.57
CA ASN A 464 29.91 4.46 26.26
C ASN A 464 28.66 4.82 27.05
N LYS A 465 28.79 5.15 28.35
CA LYS A 465 27.67 5.62 29.16
C LYS A 465 27.04 6.91 28.62
N GLN A 466 27.85 7.86 28.18
CA GLN A 466 27.36 9.09 27.55
C GLN A 466 26.67 8.82 26.20
N ALA A 467 27.16 7.87 25.41
CA ALA A 467 26.50 7.44 24.18
C ALA A 467 25.13 6.80 24.47
N GLU A 468 25.05 5.91 25.46
CA GLU A 468 23.78 5.32 25.92
C GLU A 468 22.79 6.39 26.42
N GLU A 469 23.25 7.39 27.18
CA GLU A 469 22.42 8.53 27.63
C GLU A 469 21.91 9.37 26.44
N LEU A 470 22.73 9.61 25.43
CA LEU A 470 22.32 10.33 24.22
C LEU A 470 21.34 9.52 23.36
N GLU A 471 21.54 8.21 23.23
CA GLU A 471 20.60 7.32 22.53
C GLU A 471 19.24 7.28 23.24
N HIS A 472 19.24 7.22 24.57
CA HIS A 472 18.02 7.32 25.38
C HIS A 472 17.30 8.65 25.14
N ARG A 473 18.02 9.78 25.19
CA ARG A 473 17.46 11.12 24.91
C ARG A 473 16.90 11.21 23.48
N ALA A 474 17.60 10.66 22.50
CA ALA A 474 17.11 10.62 21.11
C ALA A 474 15.81 9.81 21.00
N ALA A 475 15.69 8.70 21.73
CA ALA A 475 14.46 7.92 21.80
C ALA A 475 13.31 8.71 22.45
N GLU A 476 13.58 9.46 23.53
CA GLU A 476 12.59 10.33 24.19
C GLU A 476 12.09 11.44 23.27
N ILE A 477 12.99 12.12 22.54
CA ILE A 477 12.63 13.17 21.57
C ILE A 477 11.75 12.58 20.45
N ARG A 478 12.11 11.40 19.92
CA ARG A 478 11.29 10.73 18.90
C ARG A 478 9.90 10.38 19.43
N ARG A 479 9.81 9.92 20.69
CA ARG A 479 8.53 9.64 21.36
C ARG A 479 7.71 10.91 21.55
N LEU A 480 8.32 12.02 21.94
CA LEU A 480 7.65 13.31 22.06
C LEU A 480 7.13 13.81 20.70
N ASN A 481 7.95 13.75 19.65
CA ASN A 481 7.56 14.14 18.30
C ASN A 481 6.34 13.34 17.81
N ARG A 482 6.33 12.02 18.07
CA ARG A 482 5.17 11.16 17.79
C ARG A 482 3.92 11.62 18.55
N ARG A 483 4.03 11.88 19.85
CA ARG A 483 2.89 12.35 20.67
C ARG A 483 2.35 13.71 20.23
N VAL A 484 3.21 14.63 19.80
CA VAL A 484 2.81 15.93 19.25
C VAL A 484 2.04 15.74 17.94
N HIS A 485 2.55 14.88 17.05
CA HIS A 485 1.84 14.51 15.82
C HIS A 485 0.45 13.92 16.11
N GLU A 486 0.38 12.90 16.98
CA GLU A 486 -0.88 12.25 17.37
C GLU A 486 -1.90 13.24 17.94
N ALA A 487 -1.47 14.13 18.85
CA ALA A 487 -2.33 15.15 19.44
C ALA A 487 -2.85 16.15 18.39
N ASN A 488 -2.01 16.54 17.44
CA ASN A 488 -2.42 17.41 16.33
C ASN A 488 -3.49 16.74 15.47
N ILE A 489 -3.25 15.50 15.03
CA ILE A 489 -4.22 14.75 14.21
C ILE A 489 -5.52 14.50 14.98
N GLN A 490 -5.45 14.20 16.27
CA GLN A 490 -6.64 14.07 17.12
C GLN A 490 -7.46 15.36 17.15
N ASN A 491 -6.82 16.53 17.32
CA ASN A 491 -7.52 17.81 17.29
C ASN A 491 -8.24 18.05 15.96
N LEU A 492 -7.58 17.76 14.83
CA LEU A 492 -8.21 17.87 13.50
C LEU A 492 -9.42 16.94 13.34
N ILE A 493 -9.34 15.71 13.86
CA ILE A 493 -10.47 14.77 13.89
C ILE A 493 -11.61 15.33 14.74
N GLU A 494 -11.31 15.87 15.93
CA GLU A 494 -12.31 16.45 16.82
C GLU A 494 -12.96 17.72 16.23
N GLU A 495 -12.21 18.53 15.49
CA GLU A 495 -12.72 19.69 14.75
C GLU A 495 -13.68 19.27 13.64
N GLU A 496 -13.30 18.32 12.81
CA GLU A 496 -14.16 17.78 11.74
C GLU A 496 -15.44 17.15 12.31
N LEU A 497 -15.34 16.43 13.43
CA LEU A 497 -16.48 15.83 14.13
C LEU A 497 -17.44 16.85 14.77
N LYS A 498 -17.06 18.13 14.88
CA LYS A 498 -17.92 19.23 15.35
C LYS A 498 -18.65 19.94 14.22
N CYS A 499 -18.27 19.71 12.96
CA CYS A 499 -18.99 20.22 11.80
C CYS A 499 -20.44 19.70 11.77
N GLU A 500 -21.35 20.45 11.14
CA GLU A 500 -22.76 20.06 11.01
C GLU A 500 -22.90 18.73 10.24
N ASN A 501 -22.10 18.55 9.18
CA ASN A 501 -22.01 17.33 8.38
C ASN A 501 -20.56 16.84 8.27
N PRO A 502 -20.06 16.10 9.27
CA PRO A 502 -18.69 15.58 9.27
C PRO A 502 -18.43 14.63 8.09
N GLN A 503 -17.39 14.92 7.33
CA GLN A 503 -17.01 14.19 6.13
C GLN A 503 -16.23 12.93 6.48
N ILE A 504 -16.82 11.76 6.22
CA ILE A 504 -16.21 10.47 6.57
C ILE A 504 -14.90 10.20 5.83
N SER A 505 -14.75 10.69 4.59
CA SER A 505 -13.51 10.59 3.82
C SER A 505 -12.36 11.34 4.50
N GLN A 506 -12.61 12.56 4.97
CA GLN A 506 -11.62 13.37 5.67
C GLN A 506 -11.22 12.73 7.00
N LEU A 507 -12.20 12.25 7.78
CA LEU A 507 -11.95 11.54 9.04
C LEU A 507 -11.12 10.26 8.83
N ALA A 508 -11.45 9.47 7.80
CA ALA A 508 -10.72 8.25 7.47
C ALA A 508 -9.28 8.52 7.00
N LEU A 509 -9.04 9.59 6.23
CA LEU A 509 -7.69 10.01 5.82
C LEU A 509 -6.88 10.61 6.97
N LEU A 510 -7.53 11.32 7.91
CA LEU A 510 -6.88 11.76 9.14
C LEU A 510 -6.49 10.56 10.00
N LEU A 511 -7.34 9.52 10.09
CA LEU A 511 -6.98 8.26 10.74
C LEU A 511 -5.79 7.58 10.05
N SER A 512 -5.75 7.54 8.72
CA SER A 512 -4.56 7.08 7.99
C SER A 512 -3.30 7.87 8.36
N ARG A 513 -3.40 9.21 8.43
CA ARG A 513 -2.29 10.11 8.78
C ARG A 513 -1.85 9.99 10.24
N TYR A 514 -2.76 9.58 11.13
CA TYR A 514 -2.45 9.33 12.54
C TYR A 514 -1.34 8.28 12.69
N ASP A 515 -1.40 7.21 11.90
CA ASP A 515 -0.39 6.14 11.88
C ASP A 515 0.75 6.39 10.87
N ASN A 516 0.49 7.16 9.81
CA ASN A 516 1.45 7.41 8.73
C ASN A 516 1.60 8.94 8.51
N PRO A 517 2.52 9.60 9.24
CA PRO A 517 2.64 11.06 9.25
C PRO A 517 2.86 11.72 7.88
N GLU A 518 3.37 10.97 6.91
CA GLU A 518 3.66 11.41 5.55
C GLU A 518 2.45 11.55 4.64
N ILE A 519 1.27 11.06 5.04
CA ILE A 519 0.07 11.08 4.21
C ILE A 519 -0.42 12.51 4.02
N GLY A 520 -0.47 12.96 2.78
CA GLY A 520 -1.12 14.22 2.38
C GLY A 520 -2.61 14.00 2.18
N VAL A 521 -3.42 14.32 3.19
CA VAL A 521 -4.89 14.13 3.21
C VAL A 521 -5.55 14.78 2.01
N GLU A 522 -5.15 16.00 1.67
CA GLU A 522 -5.71 16.81 0.60
C GLU A 522 -5.50 16.17 -0.78
N ASN A 523 -4.41 15.43 -0.98
CA ASN A 523 -4.12 14.75 -2.24
C ASN A 523 -5.14 13.63 -2.51
N TYR A 524 -5.49 12.87 -1.48
CA TYR A 524 -6.46 11.77 -1.61
C TYR A 524 -7.90 12.27 -1.68
N LEU A 525 -8.23 13.37 -0.98
CA LEU A 525 -9.52 14.04 -1.17
C LEU A 525 -9.69 14.50 -2.63
N MET A 526 -8.66 15.11 -3.20
CA MET A 526 -8.67 15.50 -4.61
C MET A 526 -8.78 14.30 -5.55
N GLN A 527 -8.17 13.17 -5.22
CA GLN A 527 -8.32 11.94 -6.00
C GLN A 527 -9.75 11.38 -5.94
N ILE A 528 -10.44 11.47 -4.80
CA ILE A 528 -11.87 11.13 -4.69
C ILE A 528 -12.71 12.07 -5.55
N ASP A 529 -12.39 13.36 -5.58
CA ASP A 529 -13.07 14.34 -6.45
C ASP A 529 -12.86 14.00 -7.94
N GLU A 530 -11.64 13.64 -8.34
CA GLU A 530 -11.32 13.18 -9.70
C GLU A 530 -12.12 11.92 -10.07
N MET A 531 -12.22 10.95 -9.15
CA MET A 531 -13.04 9.75 -9.36
C MET A 531 -14.53 10.09 -9.53
N ALA A 532 -15.06 11.03 -8.75
CA ALA A 532 -16.44 11.47 -8.88
C ALA A 532 -16.69 12.18 -10.23
N GLN A 533 -15.75 13.02 -10.68
CA GLN A 533 -15.81 13.66 -12.00
C GLN A 533 -15.78 12.64 -13.15
N ASP A 534 -14.94 11.61 -13.05
CA ASP A 534 -14.93 10.51 -14.01
C ASP A 534 -16.31 9.82 -14.11
N ILE A 535 -16.95 9.57 -12.96
CA ILE A 535 -18.30 8.98 -12.91
C ILE A 535 -19.34 9.95 -13.51
N GLU A 536 -19.27 11.25 -13.21
CA GLU A 536 -20.17 12.24 -13.82
C GLU A 536 -20.02 12.31 -15.33
N MET A 537 -18.79 12.20 -15.86
CA MET A 537 -18.56 12.11 -17.31
C MET A 537 -19.18 10.85 -17.92
N MET A 538 -19.16 9.71 -17.21
CA MET A 538 -19.82 8.48 -17.66
C MET A 538 -21.35 8.58 -17.65
N ILE A 539 -21.92 9.34 -16.69
CA ILE A 539 -23.36 9.64 -16.63
C ILE A 539 -23.75 10.56 -17.80
N GLY A 540 -22.96 11.59 -18.07
CA GLY A 540 -23.22 12.59 -19.12
C GLY A 540 -24.51 13.38 -18.88
N ASP A 541 -25.11 13.91 -19.95
CA ASP A 541 -26.36 14.70 -19.89
C ASP A 541 -27.63 13.83 -19.79
N GLN A 542 -27.50 12.55 -19.41
CA GLN A 542 -28.61 11.61 -19.37
C GLN A 542 -29.48 11.84 -18.13
N GLN A 543 -30.80 11.83 -18.32
CA GLN A 543 -31.75 11.89 -17.21
C GLN A 543 -31.92 10.50 -16.60
N LEU A 544 -30.97 10.11 -15.74
CA LEU A 544 -30.94 8.82 -15.06
C LEU A 544 -31.53 8.92 -13.64
N SER A 545 -32.19 7.85 -13.20
CA SER A 545 -32.61 7.67 -11.81
C SER A 545 -31.42 7.55 -10.86
N GLU A 546 -31.63 7.76 -9.56
CA GLU A 546 -30.59 7.56 -8.55
C GLU A 546 -30.05 6.12 -8.51
N ILE A 547 -30.89 5.14 -8.85
CA ILE A 547 -30.52 3.73 -8.99
C ILE A 547 -29.53 3.54 -10.14
N GLU A 548 -29.84 4.06 -11.32
CA GLU A 548 -28.99 3.95 -12.51
C GLU A 548 -27.66 4.70 -12.32
N ARG A 549 -27.67 5.87 -11.67
CA ARG A 549 -26.44 6.61 -11.33
C ARG A 549 -25.55 5.81 -10.37
N ARG A 550 -26.15 5.14 -9.37
CA ARG A 550 -25.44 4.23 -8.47
C ARG A 550 -24.88 3.01 -9.20
N GLU A 551 -25.60 2.44 -10.16
CA GLU A 551 -25.08 1.32 -11.00
C GLU A 551 -23.89 1.74 -11.88
N ILE A 552 -23.87 2.99 -12.37
CA ILE A 552 -22.71 3.54 -13.07
C ILE A 552 -21.51 3.67 -12.12
N MET A 553 -21.73 4.13 -10.89
CA MET A 553 -20.69 4.17 -9.86
C MET A 553 -20.16 2.77 -9.51
N ASP A 554 -21.04 1.77 -9.37
CA ASP A 554 -20.66 0.37 -9.14
C ASP A 554 -19.78 -0.17 -10.26
N ARG A 555 -20.18 0.04 -11.52
CA ARG A 555 -19.39 -0.34 -12.70
C ARG A 555 -18.03 0.35 -12.72
N TYR A 556 -17.99 1.66 -12.44
CA TYR A 556 -16.74 2.40 -12.39
C TYR A 556 -15.77 1.81 -11.35
N LEU A 557 -16.25 1.56 -10.13
CA LEU A 557 -15.42 1.02 -9.05
C LEU A 557 -15.00 -0.43 -9.31
N PHE A 558 -15.97 -1.31 -9.55
CA PHE A 558 -15.77 -2.76 -9.45
C PHE A 558 -15.46 -3.44 -10.78
N GLU A 559 -15.86 -2.84 -11.92
CA GLU A 559 -15.64 -3.41 -13.25
C GLU A 559 -14.53 -2.71 -14.03
N GLU A 560 -14.44 -1.37 -13.92
CA GLU A 560 -13.44 -0.61 -14.67
C GLU A 560 -12.13 -0.42 -13.90
N ASN A 561 -12.22 -0.13 -12.60
CA ASN A 561 -11.07 0.15 -11.75
C ASN A 561 -10.67 -1.00 -10.82
N GLY A 562 -11.45 -2.08 -10.75
CA GLY A 562 -11.11 -3.30 -10.01
C GLY A 562 -10.96 -3.12 -8.51
N PHE A 563 -11.72 -2.23 -7.90
CA PHE A 563 -11.87 -2.21 -6.45
C PHE A 563 -12.46 -3.54 -5.96
N HIS A 564 -11.93 -4.13 -4.89
CA HIS A 564 -12.46 -5.38 -4.36
C HIS A 564 -12.18 -5.59 -2.86
N GLY A 565 -12.95 -6.48 -2.25
CA GLY A 565 -12.71 -6.94 -0.89
C GLY A 565 -11.45 -7.77 -0.74
N SER A 566 -10.67 -7.53 0.33
CA SER A 566 -9.52 -8.36 0.69
C SER A 566 -9.92 -9.73 1.21
N ARG A 567 -9.35 -10.82 0.67
CA ARG A 567 -9.71 -12.20 1.06
C ARG A 567 -8.52 -13.03 1.57
N THR A 568 -7.32 -12.78 1.05
CA THR A 568 -6.09 -13.49 1.42
C THR A 568 -5.36 -12.79 2.57
N ASN A 569 -5.40 -11.45 2.62
CA ASN A 569 -4.67 -10.64 3.60
C ASN A 569 -5.61 -9.78 4.49
N TYR A 570 -6.76 -10.33 4.87
CA TYR A 570 -7.82 -9.60 5.57
C TYR A 570 -7.37 -8.87 6.86
N TYR A 571 -6.35 -9.37 7.56
CA TYR A 571 -5.90 -8.79 8.83
C TYR A 571 -4.71 -7.83 8.71
N HIS A 572 -4.33 -7.45 7.49
CA HIS A 572 -3.29 -6.44 7.29
C HIS A 572 -3.81 -5.03 7.60
N LYS A 573 -2.99 -4.22 8.29
CA LYS A 573 -3.38 -2.86 8.69
C LYS A 573 -3.69 -1.96 7.48
N SER A 574 -2.99 -2.13 6.35
CA SER A 574 -3.20 -1.33 5.14
C SER A 574 -4.66 -1.34 4.67
N ASN A 575 -5.33 -2.49 4.74
CA ASN A 575 -6.73 -2.63 4.31
C ASN A 575 -7.72 -1.81 5.16
N SER A 576 -7.29 -1.25 6.30
CA SER A 576 -8.11 -0.37 7.14
C SER A 576 -7.92 1.12 6.83
N TYR A 577 -6.87 1.50 6.09
CA TYR A 577 -6.52 2.88 5.79
C TYR A 577 -7.08 3.30 4.43
N LEU A 578 -7.88 4.37 4.38
CA LEU A 578 -8.54 4.79 3.14
C LEU A 578 -7.56 5.12 2.01
N ASN A 579 -6.41 5.70 2.36
CA ASN A 579 -5.36 6.03 1.41
C ASN A 579 -4.79 4.78 0.69
N GLU A 580 -4.59 3.69 1.43
CA GLU A 580 -4.12 2.41 0.88
C GLU A 580 -5.23 1.72 0.09
N VAL A 581 -6.49 1.81 0.54
CA VAL A 581 -7.63 1.29 -0.25
C VAL A 581 -7.72 1.96 -1.62
N ILE A 582 -7.47 3.26 -1.70
CA ILE A 582 -7.46 4.00 -2.97
C ILE A 582 -6.29 3.56 -3.86
N ASP A 583 -5.09 3.39 -3.28
CA ASP A 583 -3.88 3.03 -4.02
C ASP A 583 -3.89 1.56 -4.48
N ASP A 584 -4.26 0.65 -3.58
CA ASP A 584 -4.21 -0.80 -3.78
C ASP A 584 -5.47 -1.33 -4.47
N ARG A 585 -6.56 -0.55 -4.44
CA ARG A 585 -7.90 -0.96 -4.89
C ARG A 585 -8.43 -2.18 -4.13
N GLU A 586 -7.93 -2.39 -2.91
CA GLU A 586 -8.29 -3.50 -2.05
C GLU A 586 -8.64 -2.97 -0.66
N GLY A 587 -9.68 -3.51 -0.01
CA GLY A 587 -10.03 -3.08 1.33
C GLY A 587 -10.94 -4.03 2.11
N LEU A 588 -11.23 -3.66 3.35
CA LEU A 588 -12.18 -4.32 4.23
C LEU A 588 -13.61 -3.83 3.94
N PRO A 589 -14.65 -4.53 4.44
CA PRO A 589 -16.02 -4.10 4.24
C PRO A 589 -16.28 -2.64 4.64
N ILE A 590 -15.70 -2.20 5.76
CA ILE A 590 -15.88 -0.82 6.23
C ILE A 590 -15.07 0.19 5.41
N SER A 591 -13.82 -0.10 5.05
CA SER A 591 -12.95 0.87 4.39
C SER A 591 -13.33 1.08 2.92
N LEU A 592 -13.74 0.01 2.21
CA LEU A 592 -14.35 0.15 0.88
C LEU A 592 -15.67 0.93 0.95
N SER A 593 -16.50 0.65 1.95
CA SER A 593 -17.76 1.38 2.13
C SER A 593 -17.53 2.86 2.42
N VAL A 594 -16.45 3.24 3.10
CA VAL A 594 -16.10 4.66 3.30
C VAL A 594 -15.80 5.36 1.98
N LEU A 595 -15.00 4.74 1.09
CA LEU A 595 -14.76 5.29 -0.26
C LEU A 595 -16.08 5.41 -1.04
N TYR A 596 -16.92 4.37 -0.97
CA TYR A 596 -18.23 4.34 -1.62
C TYR A 596 -19.16 5.46 -1.12
N LEU A 597 -19.21 5.69 0.19
CA LEU A 597 -19.98 6.79 0.80
C LEU A 597 -19.44 8.16 0.39
N ALA A 598 -18.11 8.31 0.29
CA ALA A 598 -17.49 9.55 -0.15
C ALA A 598 -17.87 9.89 -1.60
N LEU A 599 -17.88 8.90 -2.50
CA LEU A 599 -18.30 9.09 -3.89
C LEU A 599 -19.82 9.34 -3.99
N ALA A 600 -20.62 8.63 -3.20
CA ALA A 600 -22.06 8.84 -3.13
C ALA A 600 -22.41 10.28 -2.73
N ASP A 601 -21.71 10.83 -1.73
CA ASP A 601 -21.88 12.23 -1.30
C ASP A 601 -21.56 13.21 -2.44
N LYS A 602 -20.42 13.02 -3.13
CA LYS A 602 -20.02 13.85 -4.29
C LYS A 602 -21.03 13.79 -5.43
N LEU A 603 -21.61 12.62 -5.67
CA LEU A 603 -22.63 12.39 -6.69
C LEU A 603 -24.05 12.75 -6.23
N LYS A 604 -24.23 13.19 -4.98
CA LYS A 604 -25.53 13.52 -4.37
C LYS A 604 -26.50 12.35 -4.38
N LEU A 605 -26.03 11.16 -4.05
CA LEU A 605 -26.84 9.95 -3.85
C LEU A 605 -27.07 9.75 -2.34
N ASP A 606 -28.32 9.57 -1.90
CA ASP A 606 -28.62 9.30 -0.49
C ASP A 606 -28.27 7.85 -0.13
N ILE A 607 -27.00 7.62 0.18
CA ILE A 607 -26.47 6.32 0.58
C ILE A 607 -25.86 6.45 1.96
N ARG A 608 -26.27 5.59 2.89
CA ARG A 608 -25.87 5.64 4.29
C ARG A 608 -25.23 4.33 4.73
N GLY A 609 -24.18 4.42 5.55
CA GLY A 609 -23.47 3.24 6.07
C GLY A 609 -24.29 2.50 7.13
N VAL A 610 -24.23 1.18 7.12
CA VAL A 610 -24.96 0.30 8.05
C VAL A 610 -23.98 -0.70 8.66
N GLY A 611 -23.83 -0.62 9.98
CA GLY A 611 -22.85 -1.40 10.72
C GLY A 611 -23.41 -2.71 11.25
N LEU A 612 -23.21 -3.80 10.51
CA LEU A 612 -23.60 -5.14 10.94
C LEU A 612 -22.57 -5.75 11.93
N PRO A 613 -22.96 -6.73 12.76
CA PRO A 613 -22.01 -7.56 13.49
C PRO A 613 -21.11 -8.34 12.53
N GLY A 614 -19.79 -8.12 12.58
CA GLY A 614 -18.81 -8.83 11.74
C GLY A 614 -18.69 -8.36 10.29
N HIS A 615 -19.58 -7.47 9.82
CA HIS A 615 -19.58 -6.95 8.43
C HIS A 615 -19.95 -5.47 8.39
N PHE A 616 -19.89 -4.85 7.21
CA PHE A 616 -20.38 -3.50 6.98
C PHE A 616 -20.97 -3.42 5.57
N ILE A 617 -22.14 -2.80 5.44
CA ILE A 617 -22.82 -2.59 4.16
C ILE A 617 -23.26 -1.13 4.05
N VAL A 618 -23.82 -0.76 2.90
CA VAL A 618 -24.48 0.53 2.74
C VAL A 618 -25.94 0.33 2.35
N ARG A 619 -26.76 1.36 2.56
CA ARG A 619 -28.18 1.38 2.22
C ARG A 619 -28.50 2.63 1.42
N GLN A 620 -29.05 2.43 0.22
CA GLN A 620 -29.55 3.52 -0.62
C GLN A 620 -30.98 3.86 -0.24
N TYR A 621 -31.26 5.15 -0.23
CA TYR A 621 -32.59 5.73 -0.04
C TYR A 621 -32.99 6.47 -1.31
N VAL A 622 -34.26 6.38 -1.69
CA VAL A 622 -34.86 7.14 -2.79
C VAL A 622 -36.11 7.80 -2.23
N ASP A 623 -36.26 9.10 -2.45
CA ASP A 623 -37.34 9.90 -1.84
C ASP A 623 -37.41 9.75 -0.30
N SER A 624 -36.24 9.60 0.35
CA SER A 624 -36.06 9.34 1.79
C SER A 624 -36.57 7.98 2.29
N GLU A 625 -36.99 7.08 1.41
CA GLU A 625 -37.41 5.72 1.75
C GLU A 625 -36.29 4.71 1.42
N PRO A 626 -36.08 3.69 2.26
CA PRO A 626 -35.01 2.74 2.04
C PRO A 626 -35.31 1.80 0.87
N GLU A 627 -34.43 1.77 -0.12
CA GLU A 627 -34.67 1.05 -1.37
C GLU A 627 -33.78 -0.19 -1.52
N SER A 628 -32.46 -0.05 -1.36
CA SER A 628 -31.49 -1.13 -1.63
C SER A 628 -30.46 -1.28 -0.51
N MET A 629 -30.17 -2.51 -0.10
CA MET A 629 -29.01 -2.85 0.74
C MET A 629 -27.90 -3.36 -0.15
N ILE A 630 -26.69 -2.84 0.00
CA ILE A 630 -25.59 -3.03 -0.96
C ILE A 630 -24.34 -3.49 -0.22
N ASP A 631 -23.79 -4.62 -0.65
CA ASP A 631 -22.51 -5.14 -0.16
C ASP A 631 -21.35 -4.62 -1.01
N VAL A 632 -20.76 -3.51 -0.57
CA VAL A 632 -19.61 -2.89 -1.24
C VAL A 632 -18.41 -3.85 -1.29
N PHE A 633 -18.24 -4.70 -0.28
CA PHE A 633 -17.17 -5.69 -0.24
C PHE A 633 -17.32 -6.79 -1.29
N ASP A 634 -18.58 -7.12 -1.64
CA ASP A 634 -18.92 -8.08 -2.69
C ASP A 634 -19.32 -7.35 -3.99
N ARG A 635 -18.57 -6.31 -4.34
CA ARG A 635 -18.66 -5.57 -5.62
C ARG A 635 -20.03 -4.95 -5.90
N GLY A 636 -20.62 -4.31 -4.89
CA GLY A 636 -21.89 -3.61 -5.05
C GLY A 636 -23.11 -4.55 -5.11
N ARG A 637 -22.96 -5.81 -4.70
CA ARG A 637 -24.07 -6.77 -4.74
C ARG A 637 -25.25 -6.28 -3.91
N VAL A 638 -26.41 -6.18 -4.54
CA VAL A 638 -27.67 -5.89 -3.85
C VAL A 638 -28.11 -7.11 -3.04
N LEU A 639 -28.43 -6.89 -1.77
CA LEU A 639 -28.79 -7.92 -0.79
C LEU A 639 -30.27 -7.87 -0.45
N GLY A 640 -30.90 -9.04 -0.33
CA GLY A 640 -32.18 -9.18 0.35
C GLY A 640 -32.02 -9.24 1.86
N LEU A 641 -33.10 -9.02 2.61
CA LEU A 641 -33.09 -9.10 4.08
C LEU A 641 -32.62 -10.47 4.57
N VAL A 642 -33.02 -11.56 3.90
CA VAL A 642 -32.61 -12.93 4.24
C VAL A 642 -31.09 -13.11 4.11
N ASP A 643 -30.46 -12.51 3.09
CA ASP A 643 -29.00 -12.59 2.90
C ASP A 643 -28.27 -11.91 4.07
N VAL A 644 -28.76 -10.73 4.47
CA VAL A 644 -28.21 -9.96 5.59
C VAL A 644 -28.36 -10.71 6.91
N MET A 645 -29.55 -11.24 7.20
CA MET A 645 -29.82 -12.04 8.39
C MET A 645 -28.90 -13.26 8.47
N THR A 646 -28.80 -14.02 7.38
CA THR A 646 -27.95 -15.21 7.28
C THR A 646 -26.49 -14.87 7.57
N ARG A 647 -25.99 -13.75 7.04
CA ARG A 647 -24.61 -13.31 7.27
C ARG A 647 -24.36 -12.95 8.74
N VAL A 648 -25.28 -12.20 9.37
CA VAL A 648 -25.17 -11.83 10.80
C VAL A 648 -25.15 -13.08 11.68
N GLU A 649 -26.04 -14.03 11.43
CA GLU A 649 -26.12 -15.28 12.19
C GLU A 649 -24.84 -16.11 12.07
N LEU A 650 -24.31 -16.26 10.85
CA LEU A 650 -23.07 -17.02 10.58
C LEU A 650 -21.83 -16.39 11.20
N GLN A 651 -21.69 -15.06 11.13
CA GLN A 651 -20.48 -14.37 11.59
C GLN A 651 -20.47 -14.09 13.09
N SER A 652 -21.59 -13.67 13.66
CA SER A 652 -21.63 -13.13 15.02
C SER A 652 -22.18 -14.10 16.07
N ARG A 653 -22.78 -15.23 15.65
CA ARG A 653 -23.54 -16.16 16.51
C ARG A 653 -24.57 -15.44 17.40
N SER A 654 -24.99 -14.23 17.01
CA SER A 654 -25.93 -13.40 17.74
C SER A 654 -27.31 -13.48 17.06
N ALA A 655 -28.37 -13.35 17.85
CA ALA A 655 -29.72 -13.27 17.31
C ALA A 655 -29.89 -11.98 16.50
N TRP A 656 -30.72 -12.05 15.46
CA TRP A 656 -31.09 -10.89 14.66
C TRP A 656 -31.70 -9.77 15.51
N ASN A 657 -31.37 -8.52 15.15
CA ASN A 657 -31.94 -7.30 15.72
C ASN A 657 -32.15 -6.27 14.61
N ASP A 658 -33.36 -5.76 14.45
CA ASP A 658 -33.69 -4.77 13.41
C ASP A 658 -32.88 -3.46 13.55
N ALA A 659 -32.42 -3.14 14.77
CA ALA A 659 -31.53 -2.00 15.01
C ALA A 659 -30.19 -2.09 14.25
N TYR A 660 -29.80 -3.28 13.79
CA TYR A 660 -28.60 -3.45 12.95
C TYR A 660 -28.72 -2.77 11.57
N LEU A 661 -29.93 -2.44 11.13
CA LEU A 661 -30.19 -1.76 9.85
C LEU A 661 -30.23 -0.23 9.97
N GLU A 662 -30.06 0.31 11.18
CA GLU A 662 -30.03 1.76 11.39
C GLU A 662 -28.76 2.38 10.78
N PRO A 663 -28.90 3.51 10.06
CA PRO A 663 -27.75 4.26 9.55
C PRO A 663 -26.77 4.67 10.64
N GLN A 664 -25.48 4.55 10.35
CA GLN A 664 -24.41 4.99 11.24
C GLN A 664 -23.91 6.39 10.88
N SER A 665 -23.66 7.21 11.90
CA SER A 665 -23.02 8.52 11.74
C SER A 665 -21.54 8.37 11.39
N SER A 666 -20.94 9.41 10.80
CA SER A 666 -19.49 9.44 10.50
C SER A 666 -18.63 9.14 11.74
N ARG A 667 -19.04 9.59 12.92
CA ARG A 667 -18.40 9.27 14.21
C ARG A 667 -18.43 7.77 14.50
N ALA A 668 -19.59 7.13 14.36
CA ALA A 668 -19.74 5.70 14.62
C ALA A 668 -18.93 4.85 13.63
N ILE A 669 -18.87 5.25 12.35
CA ILE A 669 -18.04 4.59 11.33
C ILE A 669 -16.56 4.72 11.68
N LEU A 670 -16.08 5.93 12.03
CA LEU A 670 -14.70 6.16 12.45
C LEU A 670 -14.31 5.31 13.67
N ILE A 671 -15.18 5.24 14.69
CA ILE A 671 -14.95 4.40 15.88
C ILE A 671 -14.80 2.92 15.49
N ARG A 672 -15.61 2.42 14.54
CA ARG A 672 -15.48 1.05 14.04
C ARG A 672 -14.15 0.83 13.29
N MET A 673 -13.69 1.81 12.51
CA MET A 673 -12.38 1.73 11.86
C MET A 673 -11.24 1.66 12.88
N ILE A 674 -11.30 2.48 13.93
CA ILE A 674 -10.30 2.47 15.01
C ILE A 674 -10.34 1.14 15.77
N ARG A 675 -11.53 0.59 16.05
CA ARG A 675 -11.68 -0.73 16.69
C ARG A 675 -11.12 -1.86 15.82
N ASN A 676 -11.23 -1.77 14.50
CA ASN A 676 -10.59 -2.74 13.60
C ASN A 676 -9.06 -2.67 13.71
N LEU A 677 -8.48 -1.47 13.69
CA LEU A 677 -7.03 -1.26 13.87
C LEU A 677 -6.55 -1.73 15.26
N GLN A 678 -7.31 -1.43 16.30
CA GLN A 678 -7.06 -1.95 17.65
C GLN A 678 -7.08 -3.47 17.68
N GLY A 679 -8.06 -4.12 17.06
CA GLY A 679 -8.13 -5.58 16.98
C GLY A 679 -6.96 -6.20 16.22
N ILE A 680 -6.37 -5.49 15.25
CA ILE A 680 -5.14 -5.91 14.58
C ILE A 680 -3.93 -5.74 15.52
N ALA A 681 -3.83 -4.60 16.22
CA ALA A 681 -2.77 -4.37 17.21
C ALA A 681 -2.79 -5.41 18.35
N GLU A 682 -3.97 -5.82 18.81
CA GLU A 682 -4.16 -6.89 19.80
C GLU A 682 -3.62 -8.23 19.30
N ARG A 683 -3.87 -8.60 18.05
CA ARG A 683 -3.33 -9.84 17.44
C ARG A 683 -1.81 -9.80 17.25
N GLN A 684 -1.26 -8.61 17.02
CA GLN A 684 0.16 -8.39 16.89
C GLN A 684 0.86 -8.17 18.24
N GLU A 685 0.10 -8.18 19.35
CA GLU A 685 0.59 -7.91 20.71
C GLU A 685 1.29 -6.53 20.83
N SER A 686 0.93 -5.58 19.96
CA SER A 686 1.49 -4.23 19.94
C SER A 686 0.82 -3.34 20.98
N VAL A 687 1.33 -3.39 22.21
CA VAL A 687 0.73 -2.64 23.33
C VAL A 687 0.82 -1.12 23.14
N GLU A 688 1.88 -0.65 22.47
CA GLU A 688 2.01 0.77 22.13
C GLU A 688 0.85 1.22 21.23
N ASP A 689 0.54 0.48 20.17
CA ASP A 689 -0.58 0.80 19.27
C ASP A 689 -1.94 0.70 19.97
N ILE A 690 -2.12 -0.30 20.84
CA ILE A 690 -3.35 -0.41 21.63
C ILE A 690 -3.57 0.87 22.47
N LEU A 691 -2.54 1.35 23.17
CA LEU A 691 -2.62 2.60 23.93
C LEU A 691 -2.90 3.81 23.03
N ARG A 692 -2.28 3.87 21.85
CA ARG A 692 -2.50 4.94 20.87
C ARG A 692 -3.95 4.99 20.40
N TYR A 693 -4.55 3.86 20.05
CA TYR A 693 -5.95 3.81 19.62
C TYR A 693 -6.94 4.08 20.77
N LEU A 694 -6.65 3.58 21.98
CA LEU A 694 -7.44 3.91 23.17
C LEU A 694 -7.38 5.41 23.50
N ASN A 695 -6.22 6.06 23.33
CA ASN A 695 -6.10 7.51 23.49
C ASN A 695 -7.05 8.26 22.55
N LEU A 696 -7.05 7.88 21.27
CA LEU A 696 -7.92 8.48 20.27
C LEU A 696 -9.40 8.24 20.59
N LEU A 697 -9.78 7.01 20.95
CA LEU A 697 -11.16 6.66 21.33
C LEU A 697 -11.67 7.46 22.53
N VAL A 698 -10.85 7.66 23.57
CA VAL A 698 -11.22 8.49 24.73
C VAL A 698 -11.55 9.93 24.32
N GLY A 699 -10.87 10.47 23.30
CA GLY A 699 -11.12 11.82 22.78
C GLY A 699 -12.43 11.94 22.00
N ILE A 700 -12.75 10.95 21.18
CA ILE A 700 -13.82 11.07 20.16
C ILE A 700 -15.13 10.35 20.50
N ASP A 701 -15.11 9.37 21.42
CA ASP A 701 -16.27 8.56 21.81
C ASP A 701 -16.71 8.90 23.25
N SER A 702 -17.40 10.03 23.37
CA SER A 702 -17.90 10.54 24.66
C SER A 702 -18.88 9.60 25.36
N GLU A 703 -19.63 8.79 24.60
CA GLU A 703 -20.67 7.90 25.13
C GLU A 703 -20.06 6.69 25.85
N ASN A 704 -18.89 6.22 25.42
CA ASN A 704 -18.23 5.04 25.98
C ASN A 704 -16.91 5.38 26.71
N GLN A 705 -16.72 6.64 27.14
CA GLN A 705 -15.48 7.09 27.81
C GLN A 705 -15.11 6.25 29.04
N ILE A 706 -16.08 5.79 29.82
CA ILE A 706 -15.84 4.95 31.00
C ILE A 706 -15.16 3.62 30.58
N GLU A 707 -15.66 2.97 29.53
CA GLU A 707 -15.09 1.73 29.01
C GLU A 707 -13.67 1.95 28.49
N HIS A 708 -13.49 2.95 27.63
CA HIS A 708 -12.19 3.24 27.01
C HIS A 708 -11.12 3.59 28.05
N ARG A 709 -11.45 4.44 29.04
CA ARG A 709 -10.52 4.82 30.11
C ARG A 709 -10.23 3.66 31.06
N TYR A 710 -11.20 2.80 31.35
CA TYR A 710 -10.97 1.61 32.16
C TYR A 710 -9.97 0.66 31.51
N VAL A 711 -10.16 0.36 30.22
CA VAL A 711 -9.21 -0.49 29.46
C VAL A 711 -7.85 0.20 29.35
N ARG A 712 -7.81 1.50 29.06
CA ARG A 712 -6.55 2.26 28.97
C ARG A 712 -5.78 2.27 30.30
N ALA A 713 -6.47 2.42 31.43
CA ALA A 713 -5.85 2.35 32.75
C ALA A 713 -5.20 0.97 32.98
N LEU A 714 -5.89 -0.13 32.67
CA LEU A 714 -5.34 -1.48 32.79
C LEU A 714 -4.09 -1.69 31.94
N VAL A 715 -4.12 -1.23 30.68
CA VAL A 715 -2.98 -1.36 29.78
C VAL A 715 -1.82 -0.46 30.24
N ALA A 716 -2.10 0.76 30.70
CA ALA A 716 -1.10 1.69 31.23
C ALA A 716 -0.40 1.15 32.49
N ILE A 717 -1.15 0.54 33.42
CA ILE A 717 -0.58 -0.10 34.62
C ILE A 717 0.40 -1.21 34.23
N ARG A 718 0.04 -2.06 33.27
CA ARG A 718 0.92 -3.15 32.80
C ARG A 718 2.19 -2.64 32.13
N GLN A 719 2.09 -1.53 31.39
CA GLN A 719 3.24 -0.89 30.74
C GLN A 719 4.04 0.05 31.64
N ARG A 720 3.69 0.12 32.93
CA ARG A 720 4.32 1.03 33.91
C ARG A 720 4.22 2.50 33.51
N GLU A 721 3.21 2.87 32.74
CA GLU A 721 2.88 4.25 32.35
C GLU A 721 2.11 4.94 33.49
N ARG A 722 2.83 5.21 34.59
CA ARG A 722 2.26 5.67 35.86
C ARG A 722 1.39 6.92 35.73
N SER A 723 1.87 7.94 35.02
CA SER A 723 1.15 9.21 34.85
C SER A 723 -0.20 9.01 34.13
N LEU A 724 -0.23 8.15 33.11
CA LEU A 724 -1.45 7.87 32.37
C LEU A 724 -2.45 7.06 33.21
N ALA A 725 -1.96 6.05 33.93
CA ALA A 725 -2.76 5.24 34.84
C ALA A 725 -3.40 6.09 35.95
N GLU A 726 -2.60 6.93 36.64
CA GLU A 726 -3.09 7.85 37.68
C GLU A 726 -4.19 8.78 37.16
N LYS A 727 -3.97 9.36 35.98
CA LYS A 727 -4.93 10.26 35.33
C LYS A 727 -6.27 9.58 35.07
N ASP A 728 -6.27 8.36 34.55
CA ASP A 728 -7.51 7.63 34.27
C ASP A 728 -8.19 7.11 35.53
N LEU A 729 -7.42 6.64 36.53
CA LEU A 729 -7.98 6.23 37.81
C LEU A 729 -8.70 7.38 38.51
N ALA A 730 -8.08 8.55 38.59
CA ALA A 730 -8.69 9.73 39.19
C ALA A 730 -10.01 10.10 38.46
N TRP A 731 -9.98 10.13 37.13
CA TRP A 731 -11.17 10.43 36.33
C TRP A 731 -12.27 9.39 36.53
N LEU A 732 -11.95 8.10 36.59
CA LEU A 732 -12.92 7.02 36.78
C LEU A 732 -13.57 7.07 38.17
N HIS A 733 -12.81 7.38 39.22
CA HIS A 733 -13.36 7.56 40.57
C HIS A 733 -14.40 8.70 40.63
N GLU A 734 -14.16 9.77 39.87
CA GLU A 734 -15.07 10.92 39.81
C GLU A 734 -16.30 10.71 38.92
N ASN A 735 -16.15 9.98 37.80
CA ASN A 735 -17.14 9.99 36.72
C ASN A 735 -17.77 8.63 36.39
N ALA A 736 -17.24 7.51 36.89
CA ALA A 736 -17.69 6.19 36.46
C ALA A 736 -18.86 5.62 37.28
N GLN A 737 -19.28 6.26 38.37
CA GLN A 737 -20.45 5.82 39.12
C GLN A 737 -21.75 6.28 38.44
N PRO A 738 -22.81 5.43 38.39
CA PRO A 738 -22.94 4.09 38.97
C PRO A 738 -22.54 2.94 38.02
N VAL A 739 -21.98 3.23 36.83
CA VAL A 739 -21.62 2.23 35.81
C VAL A 739 -20.59 1.23 36.35
N LEU A 740 -19.57 1.73 37.05
CA LEU A 740 -18.64 0.96 37.85
C LEU A 740 -18.95 1.16 39.34
N ASN A 741 -18.99 0.08 40.10
CA ASN A 741 -19.18 0.15 41.55
C ASN A 741 -17.85 0.45 42.28
N GLU A 742 -17.95 0.93 43.53
CA GLU A 742 -16.76 1.25 44.35
C GLU A 742 -15.80 0.07 44.49
N ARG A 743 -16.31 -1.16 44.54
CA ARG A 743 -15.46 -2.35 44.63
C ARG A 743 -14.58 -2.51 43.38
N GLN A 744 -15.13 -2.36 42.18
CA GLN A 744 -14.39 -2.47 40.92
C GLN A 744 -13.33 -1.35 40.80
N LEU A 745 -13.66 -0.14 41.24
CA LEU A 745 -12.72 0.99 41.25
C LEU A 745 -11.58 0.75 42.24
N ASN A 746 -11.89 0.27 43.45
CA ASN A 746 -10.90 -0.07 44.46
C ASN A 746 -10.01 -1.25 44.04
N GLU A 747 -10.57 -2.29 43.41
CA GLU A 747 -9.80 -3.41 42.86
C GLU A 747 -8.80 -2.94 41.77
N LEU A 748 -9.22 -2.02 40.91
CA LEU A 748 -8.34 -1.42 39.89
C LEU A 748 -7.24 -0.55 40.52
N SER A 749 -7.56 0.25 41.54
CA SER A 749 -6.58 1.05 42.29
C SER A 749 -5.57 0.16 43.03
N SER A 750 -6.01 -0.90 43.71
CA SER A 750 -5.11 -1.86 44.35
C SER A 750 -4.21 -2.59 43.35
N PHE A 751 -4.74 -2.92 42.17
CA PHE A 751 -3.93 -3.49 41.09
C PHE A 751 -2.84 -2.52 40.62
N ALA A 752 -3.15 -1.22 40.51
CA ALA A 752 -2.18 -0.18 40.20
C ALA A 752 -1.08 -0.06 41.27
N GLU A 753 -1.45 -0.05 42.56
CA GLU A 753 -0.51 -0.01 43.69
C GLU A 753 0.49 -1.17 43.66
N GLN A 754 -0.01 -2.39 43.41
CA GLN A 754 0.80 -3.60 43.37
C GLN A 754 1.84 -3.60 42.23
N TRP A 755 1.49 -3.07 41.06
CA TRP A 755 2.31 -3.15 39.85
C TRP A 755 3.20 -1.93 39.60
N LEU A 756 2.76 -0.75 40.04
CA LEU A 756 3.50 0.51 39.85
C LEU A 756 4.38 0.87 41.05
N GLY A 757 4.22 0.19 42.19
CA GLY A 757 5.03 0.43 43.39
C GLY A 757 4.79 1.83 43.95
N PHE A 758 3.56 2.09 44.40
CA PHE A 758 3.21 3.32 45.10
C PHE A 758 3.77 3.36 46.52
#